data_AF-A0A929V8Y1-F1
#
_entry.id   AF-A0A929V8Y1-F1
#
_cell.length_a   1.000
_cell.length_b   1.000
_cell.length_c   1.000
_cell.angle_alpha   90.00
_cell.angle_beta   90.00
_cell.angle_gamma   90.00
#
_symmetry.space_group_name_H-M   'P 1'
#
loop_
_entity.id
_entity.type
_entity.pdbx_description
1 polymer ?
#
loop_
_entity_poly.entity_id
_entity_poly.type
_entity_poly.pdbx_seq_one_letter_code
_entity_poly.pdbx_strand_id
1 'polypeptide(L)'
;MPSLSPNQLNHNEITDQENNINTTEQNTQHLSRLQNEIGSKVLTLVNFESKHKDIVESSFNKARNNKEKLPGKNNERRNFAYLSRLDRIIEKHGDALEQKLWAASAENLVMDYEDIPEAYWKQQEQILRDNGQGKELSRREKEILAEDLIEKQRESINTWSNYLGDKDCPYPTWFKIYAFDGVSKMGLINKETKEFEKRDKTTVASFPTLNPEVLAKVYRNINEFYAVSKEDWLSQHPDDEKLVSLIKSGNFPKLYAKELFDTKTIIKTPENSEDIEGDWFTYLEGDEDELAKVAEGTGWCIADPNVAHDYLKYGNNGQYRDKETDEESNSKAKFIVFKLKDRNSPDGYSTSGSASIRLDPDGKVAEISGLDEGQALEDSLVQTVKEKVLSLPGGKEFLQKFEDKQTLIRLDHKLQKDEDLTKEELSFLYQLDRPIATLDTYNRVDPRIPELKEKYGIEYALEKGIDVDKLASSLGPNGVAHNLDTLLDHGANIDVNELVSNLFPGDIPRHLDTLLKNGADIDINELASILESNGIPINPDPFFKHGADIDIILSNMSPGEIVHNLDTLLKYGADIDINELVSNLRPVGIVHNLDTLLKHGADIDINELVSRLEPNRIVSKLDTLLKHGANIDVNELVSRLDPYYLVINLGTLLKHGADVNLITRNLNEKAIKNNIDLLRQYGANLDDY
;
A
#
# COMPACT_ATOMS: atom_id res chain seq x y z
N MET A 1 -74.59 -1.89 -18.70
CA MET A 1 -73.45 -1.74 -19.62
C MET A 1 -72.43 -0.83 -18.94
N PRO A 2 -71.14 -1.22 -18.90
CA PRO A 2 -70.66 -2.23 -17.93
C PRO A 2 -69.33 -1.79 -17.23
N SER A 3 -69.00 -2.32 -16.03
CA SER A 3 -68.08 -3.47 -15.71
C SER A 3 -66.75 -2.96 -15.11
N LEU A 4 -66.03 -3.61 -14.17
CA LEU A 4 -66.08 -4.92 -13.50
C LEU A 4 -65.09 -4.87 -12.30
N SER A 5 -65.38 -5.59 -11.23
CA SER A 5 -64.45 -6.05 -10.16
C SER A 5 -63.53 -7.18 -10.70
N PRO A 6 -62.45 -7.67 -10.01
CA PRO A 6 -62.53 -8.17 -8.62
C PRO A 6 -61.27 -8.11 -7.71
N ASN A 7 -61.55 -8.25 -6.41
CA ASN A 7 -60.72 -8.83 -5.35
C ASN A 7 -59.94 -10.10 -5.77
N GLN A 8 -58.79 -10.32 -5.15
CA GLN A 8 -58.45 -11.47 -4.27
C GLN A 8 -56.93 -11.71 -4.27
N LEU A 9 -56.33 -11.76 -3.08
CA LEU A 9 -55.51 -12.90 -2.63
C LEU A 9 -55.15 -12.74 -1.13
N ASN A 10 -56.03 -13.33 -0.32
CA ASN A 10 -55.88 -13.93 1.01
C ASN A 10 -54.74 -13.46 1.94
N HIS A 11 -55.16 -12.69 2.95
CA HIS A 11 -54.72 -12.91 4.32
C HIS A 11 -55.09 -14.34 4.76
N ASN A 12 -54.10 -15.11 5.21
CA ASN A 12 -54.33 -16.13 6.22
C ASN A 12 -53.77 -15.54 7.53
N GLU A 13 -54.68 -15.19 8.44
CA GLU A 13 -54.37 -15.06 9.86
C GLU A 13 -53.93 -16.44 10.36
N ILE A 14 -52.66 -16.57 10.75
CA ILE A 14 -52.26 -17.53 11.76
C ILE A 14 -52.08 -16.70 13.03
N THR A 15 -53.10 -16.79 13.88
CA THR A 15 -52.96 -16.56 15.31
C THR A 15 -51.85 -17.46 15.82
N ASP A 16 -50.80 -16.88 16.40
CA ASP A 16 -50.24 -17.32 17.68
C ASP A 16 -49.15 -16.32 18.10
N GLN A 17 -49.37 -15.76 19.28
CA GLN A 17 -48.43 -14.93 20.01
C GLN A 17 -47.23 -15.79 20.42
N GLU A 18 -46.14 -15.74 19.66
CA GLU A 18 -44.78 -16.14 20.05
C GLU A 18 -43.93 -16.14 18.76
N ASN A 19 -43.19 -15.06 18.44
CA ASN A 19 -42.00 -15.08 17.55
C ASN A 19 -41.41 -13.68 17.24
N ASN A 20 -41.28 -12.79 18.22
CA ASN A 20 -40.63 -11.48 18.00
C ASN A 20 -39.10 -11.53 17.87
N ILE A 21 -38.46 -12.71 17.95
CA ILE A 21 -37.00 -12.86 17.80
C ILE A 21 -36.60 -13.13 16.32
N ASN A 22 -37.53 -13.59 15.46
CA ASN A 22 -37.20 -14.05 14.10
C ASN A 22 -37.27 -13.00 12.99
N THR A 23 -37.92 -11.85 13.20
CA THR A 23 -38.13 -10.83 12.15
C THR A 23 -36.91 -9.96 11.88
N THR A 24 -36.07 -9.73 12.89
CA THR A 24 -34.85 -8.89 12.79
C THR A 24 -33.73 -9.63 12.06
N GLU A 25 -33.43 -10.89 12.43
CA GLU A 25 -32.47 -11.73 11.71
C GLU A 25 -32.89 -11.95 10.24
N GLN A 26 -34.18 -12.09 9.97
CA GLN A 26 -34.70 -12.27 8.62
C GLN A 26 -34.50 -11.04 7.72
N ASN A 27 -34.67 -9.82 8.26
CA ASN A 27 -34.47 -8.58 7.50
C ASN A 27 -32.98 -8.28 7.26
N THR A 28 -32.12 -8.52 8.25
CA THR A 28 -30.65 -8.44 8.16
C THR A 28 -30.09 -9.42 7.13
N GLN A 29 -30.54 -10.68 7.18
CA GLN A 29 -30.20 -11.69 6.19
C GLN A 29 -30.69 -11.31 4.78
N HIS A 30 -31.83 -10.61 4.67
CA HIS A 30 -32.37 -10.18 3.37
C HIS A 30 -31.51 -9.07 2.72
N LEU A 31 -31.04 -8.09 3.49
CA LEU A 31 -30.16 -7.00 3.01
C LEU A 31 -28.75 -7.51 2.65
N SER A 32 -28.12 -8.30 3.52
CA SER A 32 -26.82 -8.92 3.24
C SER A 32 -26.89 -9.84 2.01
N ARG A 33 -27.99 -10.60 1.87
CA ARG A 33 -28.24 -11.41 0.69
C ARG A 33 -28.34 -10.55 -0.58
N LEU A 34 -29.10 -9.45 -0.56
CA LEU A 34 -29.24 -8.55 -1.71
C LEU A 34 -27.88 -7.97 -2.13
N GLN A 35 -27.08 -7.51 -1.17
CA GLN A 35 -25.73 -7.00 -1.41
C GLN A 35 -24.82 -8.07 -2.04
N ASN A 36 -24.90 -9.32 -1.56
CA ASN A 36 -24.16 -10.42 -2.16
C ASN A 36 -24.66 -10.81 -3.57
N GLU A 37 -25.96 -10.65 -3.86
CA GLU A 37 -26.48 -10.83 -5.22
C GLU A 37 -25.93 -9.78 -6.19
N ILE A 38 -25.85 -8.52 -5.76
CA ILE A 38 -25.23 -7.42 -6.52
C ILE A 38 -23.74 -7.70 -6.73
N GLY A 39 -23.01 -7.94 -5.62
CA GLY A 39 -21.59 -8.24 -5.63
C GLY A 39 -21.22 -9.41 -6.53
N SER A 40 -22.02 -10.48 -6.53
CA SER A 40 -21.78 -11.65 -7.38
C SER A 40 -21.84 -11.34 -8.88
N LYS A 41 -22.72 -10.42 -9.30
CA LYS A 41 -22.81 -9.95 -10.69
C LYS A 41 -21.60 -9.09 -11.03
N VAL A 42 -21.26 -8.12 -10.18
CA VAL A 42 -20.14 -7.21 -10.38
C VAL A 42 -18.81 -7.97 -10.48
N LEU A 43 -18.54 -8.89 -9.54
CA LEU A 43 -17.33 -9.72 -9.55
C LEU A 43 -17.23 -10.63 -10.78
N THR A 44 -18.36 -11.05 -11.36
CA THR A 44 -18.38 -11.82 -12.61
C THR A 44 -17.92 -10.97 -13.81
N LEU A 45 -18.20 -9.65 -13.82
CA LEU A 45 -17.76 -8.76 -14.92
C LEU A 45 -16.23 -8.67 -15.01
N VAL A 46 -15.54 -8.83 -13.89
CA VAL A 46 -14.07 -8.80 -13.80
C VAL A 46 -13.43 -10.20 -13.78
N ASN A 47 -14.21 -11.25 -14.05
CA ASN A 47 -13.79 -12.66 -14.03
C ASN A 47 -13.12 -13.08 -12.70
N PHE A 48 -13.64 -12.60 -11.57
CA PHE A 48 -13.06 -12.85 -10.24
C PHE A 48 -12.97 -14.36 -9.94
N GLU A 49 -14.02 -15.13 -10.22
CA GLU A 49 -14.08 -16.57 -9.97
C GLU A 49 -13.02 -17.35 -10.75
N SER A 50 -12.63 -16.85 -11.91
CA SER A 50 -11.65 -17.48 -12.77
C SER A 50 -10.22 -17.20 -12.28
N LYS A 51 -9.97 -15.99 -11.75
CA LYS A 51 -8.67 -15.59 -11.17
C LYS A 51 -8.41 -16.22 -9.81
N HIS A 52 -9.45 -16.38 -8.99
CA HIS A 52 -9.36 -16.92 -7.63
C HIS A 52 -10.02 -18.31 -7.52
N LYS A 53 -9.78 -19.15 -8.54
CA LYS A 53 -10.50 -20.41 -8.76
C LYS A 53 -10.52 -21.32 -7.54
N ASP A 54 -9.40 -21.51 -6.87
CA ASP A 54 -9.28 -22.52 -5.80
C ASP A 54 -10.15 -22.18 -4.59
N ILE A 55 -10.09 -20.94 -4.11
CA ILE A 55 -10.86 -20.50 -2.94
C ILE A 55 -12.35 -20.32 -3.26
N VAL A 56 -12.66 -19.86 -4.48
CA VAL A 56 -14.04 -19.66 -4.93
C VAL A 56 -14.73 -21.01 -5.16
N GLU A 57 -14.08 -21.96 -5.83
CA GLU A 57 -14.64 -23.29 -6.07
C GLU A 57 -14.75 -24.10 -4.76
N SER A 58 -13.79 -23.96 -3.84
CA SER A 58 -13.88 -24.53 -2.48
C SER A 58 -15.14 -24.06 -1.76
N SER A 59 -15.42 -22.76 -1.81
CA SER A 59 -16.61 -22.16 -1.18
C SER A 59 -17.91 -22.59 -1.86
N PHE A 60 -17.92 -22.65 -3.18
CA PHE A 60 -19.04 -23.15 -3.98
C PHE A 60 -19.37 -24.62 -3.67
N ASN A 61 -18.36 -25.49 -3.62
CA ASN A 61 -18.55 -26.90 -3.29
C ASN A 61 -19.07 -27.09 -1.86
N LYS A 62 -18.57 -26.31 -0.90
CA LYS A 62 -19.07 -26.32 0.48
C LYS A 62 -20.54 -25.92 0.55
N ALA A 63 -20.93 -24.83 -0.11
CA ALA A 63 -22.32 -24.38 -0.17
C ALA A 63 -23.24 -25.42 -0.83
N ARG A 64 -22.77 -26.09 -1.90
CA ARG A 64 -23.50 -27.18 -2.56
C ARG A 64 -23.69 -28.40 -1.66
N ASN A 65 -22.65 -28.80 -0.92
CA ASN A 65 -22.74 -29.90 0.04
C ASN A 65 -23.74 -29.60 1.17
N ASN A 66 -23.83 -28.33 1.57
CA ASN A 66 -24.80 -27.82 2.53
C ASN A 66 -26.21 -27.60 1.94
N LYS A 67 -26.40 -27.82 0.63
CA LYS A 67 -27.66 -27.58 -0.09
C LYS A 67 -28.16 -26.13 0.00
N GLU A 68 -27.24 -25.17 0.06
CA GLU A 68 -27.55 -23.74 0.10
C GLU A 68 -28.18 -23.26 -1.23
N LYS A 69 -29.15 -22.33 -1.16
CA LYS A 69 -29.79 -21.74 -2.36
C LYS A 69 -28.96 -20.57 -2.91
N LEU A 70 -28.22 -20.84 -3.98
CA LEU A 70 -27.34 -19.87 -4.64
C LEU A 70 -28.06 -19.17 -5.82
N PRO A 71 -28.24 -17.84 -5.78
CA PRO A 71 -28.88 -17.07 -6.85
C PRO A 71 -27.93 -16.85 -8.05
N GLY A 72 -28.49 -16.45 -9.19
CA GLY A 72 -27.73 -16.04 -10.38
C GLY A 72 -27.29 -17.17 -11.33
N LYS A 73 -26.49 -16.78 -12.33
CA LYS A 73 -25.84 -17.66 -13.32
C LYS A 73 -24.68 -18.45 -12.72
N ASN A 74 -24.07 -19.34 -13.51
CA ASN A 74 -23.05 -20.28 -13.03
C ASN A 74 -21.85 -19.61 -12.32
N ASN A 75 -21.32 -18.50 -12.85
CA ASN A 75 -20.20 -17.77 -12.25
C ASN A 75 -20.67 -16.89 -11.09
N GLU A 76 -21.83 -16.26 -11.21
CA GLU A 76 -22.47 -15.50 -10.12
C GLU A 76 -22.70 -16.39 -8.88
N ARG A 77 -23.18 -17.63 -9.05
CA ARG A 77 -23.37 -18.58 -7.94
C ARG A 77 -22.08 -18.90 -7.18
N ARG A 78 -20.95 -18.97 -7.90
CA ARG A 78 -19.62 -19.22 -7.32
C ARG A 78 -19.17 -18.03 -6.49
N ASN A 79 -19.25 -16.83 -7.07
CA ASN A 79 -18.92 -15.58 -6.39
C ASN A 79 -19.84 -15.36 -5.17
N PHE A 80 -21.14 -15.63 -5.30
CA PHE A 80 -22.09 -15.56 -4.19
C PHE A 80 -21.72 -16.51 -3.05
N ALA A 81 -21.41 -17.77 -3.35
CA ALA A 81 -21.00 -18.75 -2.33
C ALA A 81 -19.71 -18.34 -1.60
N TYR A 82 -18.77 -17.74 -2.34
CA TYR A 82 -17.55 -17.18 -1.77
C TYR A 82 -17.84 -16.00 -0.83
N LEU A 83 -18.59 -15.00 -1.28
CA LEU A 83 -18.97 -13.84 -0.46
C LEU A 83 -19.70 -14.24 0.81
N SER A 84 -20.75 -15.09 0.70
CA SER A 84 -21.49 -15.56 1.87
C SER A 84 -20.63 -16.37 2.84
N ARG A 85 -19.59 -17.08 2.37
CA ARG A 85 -18.66 -17.77 3.27
C ARG A 85 -17.76 -16.76 3.99
N LEU A 86 -17.27 -15.73 3.29
CA LEU A 86 -16.41 -14.72 3.86
C LEU A 86 -17.14 -13.87 4.91
N ASP A 87 -18.37 -13.42 4.62
CA ASP A 87 -19.20 -12.68 5.57
C ASP A 87 -19.40 -13.47 6.87
N ARG A 88 -19.78 -14.74 6.78
CA ARG A 88 -19.92 -15.63 7.97
C ARG A 88 -18.64 -15.80 8.76
N ILE A 89 -17.47 -15.72 8.12
CA ILE A 89 -16.17 -15.82 8.80
C ILE A 89 -15.88 -14.52 9.53
N ILE A 90 -16.11 -13.37 8.88
CA ILE A 90 -15.92 -12.03 9.46
C ILE A 90 -16.89 -11.85 10.64
N GLU A 91 -18.18 -12.11 10.46
CA GLU A 91 -19.20 -12.05 11.52
C GLU A 91 -18.84 -12.94 12.72
N LYS A 92 -18.29 -14.13 12.48
CA LYS A 92 -17.97 -15.08 13.55
C LYS A 92 -16.71 -14.71 14.34
N HIS A 93 -15.71 -14.13 13.68
CA HIS A 93 -14.37 -13.94 14.26
C HIS A 93 -14.02 -12.48 14.51
N GLY A 94 -14.84 -11.54 14.03
CA GLY A 94 -14.74 -10.10 14.24
C GLY A 94 -13.65 -9.41 13.43
N ASP A 95 -13.58 -8.09 13.62
CA ASP A 95 -12.76 -7.15 12.84
C ASP A 95 -11.27 -7.46 12.87
N ALA A 96 -10.76 -8.02 13.98
CA ALA A 96 -9.36 -8.39 14.10
C ALA A 96 -8.95 -9.47 13.07
N LEU A 97 -9.86 -10.35 12.67
CA LEU A 97 -9.61 -11.30 11.59
C LEU A 97 -9.67 -10.61 10.24
N GLU A 98 -10.65 -9.73 10.02
CA GLU A 98 -10.79 -8.98 8.76
C GLU A 98 -9.53 -8.13 8.49
N GLN A 99 -9.03 -7.41 9.48
CA GLN A 99 -7.79 -6.64 9.39
C GLN A 99 -6.60 -7.50 8.97
N LYS A 100 -6.45 -8.70 9.56
CA LYS A 100 -5.38 -9.64 9.19
C LYS A 100 -5.51 -10.13 7.75
N LEU A 101 -6.73 -10.35 7.27
CA LEU A 101 -6.97 -10.76 5.88
C LEU A 101 -6.58 -9.66 4.90
N TRP A 102 -6.93 -8.40 5.18
CA TRP A 102 -6.55 -7.26 4.34
C TRP A 102 -5.06 -6.95 4.39
N ALA A 103 -4.44 -7.01 5.56
CA ALA A 103 -2.99 -6.83 5.71
C ALA A 103 -2.21 -7.91 4.92
N ALA A 104 -2.61 -9.18 5.04
CA ALA A 104 -2.01 -10.25 4.24
C ALA A 104 -2.25 -10.09 2.74
N SER A 105 -3.41 -9.56 2.34
CA SER A 105 -3.72 -9.28 0.94
C SER A 105 -2.86 -8.13 0.39
N ALA A 106 -2.56 -7.11 1.20
CA ALA A 106 -1.67 -6.01 0.86
C ALA A 106 -0.22 -6.47 0.73
N GLU A 107 0.26 -7.28 1.68
CA GLU A 107 1.62 -7.83 1.64
C GLU A 107 1.89 -8.62 0.36
N ASN A 108 0.92 -9.43 -0.09
CA ASN A 108 1.03 -10.21 -1.32
C ASN A 108 1.10 -9.36 -2.61
N LEU A 109 0.86 -8.04 -2.53
CA LEU A 109 0.97 -7.11 -3.66
C LEU A 109 2.27 -6.31 -3.66
N VAL A 110 2.98 -6.26 -2.53
CA VAL A 110 4.25 -5.55 -2.41
C VAL A 110 5.31 -6.32 -3.21
N MET A 111 6.12 -5.59 -3.97
CA MET A 111 7.17 -6.20 -4.78
C MET A 111 8.32 -6.73 -3.93
N ASP A 112 8.96 -7.80 -4.41
CA ASP A 112 10.22 -8.30 -3.85
C ASP A 112 11.43 -7.62 -4.52
N TYR A 113 12.62 -7.74 -3.92
CA TYR A 113 13.87 -7.21 -4.47
C TYR A 113 14.11 -7.69 -5.92
N GLU A 114 13.80 -8.97 -6.19
CA GLU A 114 13.98 -9.64 -7.47
C GLU A 114 13.03 -9.15 -8.55
N ASP A 115 11.92 -8.51 -8.17
CA ASP A 115 10.95 -7.95 -9.11
C ASP A 115 11.35 -6.55 -9.61
N ILE A 116 12.33 -5.89 -8.96
CA ILE A 116 12.78 -4.55 -9.34
C ILE A 116 13.42 -4.60 -10.75
N PRO A 117 12.85 -3.91 -11.75
CA PRO A 117 13.31 -4.00 -13.11
C PRO A 117 14.69 -3.33 -13.25
N GLU A 118 15.54 -3.91 -14.09
CA GLU A 118 16.87 -3.38 -14.41
C GLU A 118 16.84 -1.91 -14.89
N ALA A 119 15.72 -1.49 -15.48
CA ALA A 119 15.50 -0.10 -15.89
C ALA A 119 15.51 0.89 -14.71
N TYR A 120 15.00 0.49 -13.53
CA TYR A 120 15.03 1.31 -12.33
C TYR A 120 16.47 1.52 -11.84
N TRP A 121 17.28 0.46 -11.77
CA TRP A 121 18.69 0.56 -11.37
C TRP A 121 19.48 1.49 -12.29
N LYS A 122 19.27 1.36 -13.59
CA LYS A 122 19.91 2.23 -14.58
C LYS A 122 19.48 3.69 -14.44
N GLN A 123 18.22 3.94 -14.11
CA GLN A 123 17.74 5.29 -13.84
C GLN A 123 18.44 5.90 -12.62
N GLN A 124 18.57 5.14 -11.53
CA GLN A 124 19.27 5.60 -10.33
C GLN A 124 20.76 5.86 -10.58
N GLU A 125 21.43 4.99 -11.34
CA GLU A 125 22.82 5.20 -11.78
C GLU A 125 22.97 6.43 -12.67
N GLN A 126 22.01 6.69 -13.56
CA GLN A 126 22.01 7.89 -14.40
C GLN A 126 21.87 9.15 -13.54
N ILE A 127 21.03 9.15 -12.51
CA ILE A 127 20.92 10.26 -11.55
C ILE A 127 22.27 10.52 -10.86
N LEU A 128 23.00 9.48 -10.46
CA LEU A 128 24.35 9.64 -9.89
C LEU A 128 25.35 10.20 -10.91
N ARG A 129 25.26 9.82 -12.19
CA ARG A 129 26.10 10.38 -13.27
C ARG A 129 25.80 11.85 -13.52
N ASP A 130 24.52 12.22 -13.57
CA ASP A 130 24.06 13.60 -13.77
C ASP A 130 24.47 14.50 -12.59
N ASN A 131 24.52 13.94 -11.39
CA ASN A 131 25.01 14.59 -10.17
C ASN A 131 26.55 14.54 -10.01
N GLY A 132 27.29 14.14 -11.05
CA GLY A 132 28.76 14.19 -11.08
C GLY A 132 29.49 13.07 -10.34
N GLN A 133 28.79 12.02 -9.89
CA GLN A 133 29.38 10.88 -9.16
C GLN A 133 29.78 9.71 -10.07
N GLY A 134 29.29 9.66 -11.32
CA GLY A 134 29.92 8.91 -12.41
C GLY A 134 30.08 7.39 -12.25
N LYS A 135 29.40 6.75 -11.30
CA LYS A 135 29.61 5.35 -10.91
C LYS A 135 28.35 4.49 -11.06
N GLU A 136 28.55 3.17 -11.14
CA GLU A 136 27.46 2.19 -10.97
C GLU A 136 27.06 2.09 -9.49
N LEU A 137 25.82 1.68 -9.23
CA LEU A 137 25.36 1.42 -7.87
C LEU A 137 26.02 0.16 -7.36
N SER A 138 26.68 0.26 -6.21
CA SER A 138 27.12 -0.92 -5.47
C SER A 138 25.90 -1.73 -5.01
N ARG A 139 26.10 -3.02 -4.72
CA ARG A 139 25.02 -3.88 -4.20
C ARG A 139 24.36 -3.29 -2.95
N ARG A 140 25.17 -2.76 -2.02
CA ARG A 140 24.69 -2.09 -0.80
C ARG A 140 23.80 -0.88 -1.11
N GLU A 141 24.15 -0.08 -2.12
CA GLU A 141 23.31 1.05 -2.53
C GLU A 141 22.01 0.57 -3.20
N LYS A 142 22.04 -0.53 -3.96
CA LYS A 142 20.82 -1.15 -4.50
C LYS A 142 19.92 -1.73 -3.39
N GLU A 143 20.50 -2.33 -2.35
CA GLU A 143 19.76 -2.85 -1.20
C GLU A 143 19.06 -1.71 -0.44
N ILE A 144 19.76 -0.62 -0.12
CA ILE A 144 19.17 0.56 0.54
C ILE A 144 18.04 1.16 -0.31
N LEU A 145 18.25 1.31 -1.61
CA LEU A 145 17.24 1.84 -2.52
C LEU A 145 16.04 0.89 -2.69
N ALA A 146 16.27 -0.43 -2.66
CA ALA A 146 15.21 -1.43 -2.71
C ALA A 146 14.38 -1.41 -1.43
N GLU A 147 15.01 -1.38 -0.25
CA GLU A 147 14.32 -1.30 1.04
C GLU A 147 13.39 -0.07 1.09
N ASP A 148 13.91 1.10 0.73
CA ASP A 148 13.11 2.33 0.64
C ASP A 148 11.96 2.21 -0.38
N LEU A 149 12.22 1.63 -1.55
CA LEU A 149 11.20 1.42 -2.58
C LEU A 149 10.07 0.49 -2.13
N ILE A 150 10.44 -0.65 -1.55
CA ILE A 150 9.53 -1.68 -1.06
C ILE A 150 8.70 -1.14 0.09
N GLU A 151 9.32 -0.41 1.02
CA GLU A 151 8.61 0.20 2.14
C GLU A 151 7.61 1.26 1.67
N LYS A 152 7.99 2.11 0.71
CA LYS A 152 7.05 3.08 0.09
C LYS A 152 5.89 2.40 -0.61
N GLN A 153 6.09 1.23 -1.22
CA GLN A 153 4.98 0.45 -1.76
C GLN A 153 4.09 -0.08 -0.64
N ARG A 154 4.68 -0.66 0.40
CA ARG A 154 3.99 -1.18 1.59
C ARG A 154 3.13 -0.11 2.26
N GLU A 155 3.72 1.05 2.55
CA GLU A 155 3.01 2.21 3.11
C GLU A 155 1.82 2.62 2.24
N SER A 156 2.03 2.74 0.93
CA SER A 156 0.97 3.18 0.01
C SER A 156 -0.19 2.19 -0.12
N ILE A 157 0.05 0.87 -0.20
CA ILE A 157 -1.04 -0.12 -0.22
C ILE A 157 -1.72 -0.25 1.15
N ASN A 158 -0.98 -0.02 2.24
CA ASN A 158 -1.52 -0.07 3.59
C ASN A 158 -2.58 1.01 3.83
N THR A 159 -2.53 2.14 3.11
CA THR A 159 -3.62 3.14 3.16
C THR A 159 -4.97 2.52 2.76
N TRP A 160 -4.99 1.65 1.74
CA TRP A 160 -6.19 0.95 1.30
C TRP A 160 -6.58 -0.19 2.23
N SER A 161 -5.64 -1.03 2.64
CA SER A 161 -5.95 -2.19 3.48
C SER A 161 -6.43 -1.76 4.87
N ASN A 162 -5.84 -0.70 5.43
CA ASN A 162 -6.25 -0.16 6.72
C ASN A 162 -7.66 0.42 6.63
N TYR A 163 -7.97 1.19 5.58
CA TYR A 163 -9.29 1.78 5.41
C TYR A 163 -10.37 0.71 5.15
N LEU A 164 -10.12 -0.25 4.25
CA LEU A 164 -11.09 -1.30 3.92
C LEU A 164 -11.26 -2.32 5.04
N GLY A 165 -10.19 -2.60 5.78
CA GLY A 165 -10.20 -3.48 6.95
C GLY A 165 -10.59 -2.80 8.25
N ASP A 166 -10.81 -1.48 8.24
CA ASP A 166 -11.34 -0.81 9.41
C ASP A 166 -12.76 -1.33 9.67
N LYS A 167 -13.07 -1.54 10.95
CA LYS A 167 -14.41 -1.93 11.36
C LYS A 167 -15.42 -0.92 10.86
N ASP A 168 -15.03 0.36 10.84
CA ASP A 168 -15.79 1.57 10.51
C ASP A 168 -15.90 1.86 9.00
N CYS A 169 -15.47 0.93 8.16
CA CYS A 169 -15.61 1.03 6.72
C CYS A 169 -17.10 0.84 6.31
N PRO A 170 -17.74 1.79 5.61
CA PRO A 170 -19.18 1.74 5.32
C PRO A 170 -19.56 0.75 4.22
N TYR A 171 -18.60 0.07 3.60
CA TYR A 171 -18.83 -0.72 2.40
C TYR A 171 -19.10 -2.20 2.67
N PRO A 172 -20.00 -2.85 1.90
CA PRO A 172 -20.20 -4.29 1.96
C PRO A 172 -18.96 -5.04 1.46
N THR A 173 -18.77 -6.26 1.95
CA THR A 173 -17.60 -7.12 1.65
C THR A 173 -17.30 -7.25 0.16
N TRP A 174 -18.32 -7.38 -0.68
CA TRP A 174 -18.12 -7.50 -2.12
C TRP A 174 -17.45 -6.26 -2.73
N PHE A 175 -17.78 -5.07 -2.24
CA PHE A 175 -17.23 -3.83 -2.76
C PHE A 175 -15.80 -3.62 -2.28
N LYS A 176 -15.51 -3.97 -1.01
CA LYS A 176 -14.14 -4.00 -0.50
C LYS A 176 -13.24 -4.89 -1.38
N ILE A 177 -13.70 -6.09 -1.73
CA ILE A 177 -12.98 -7.02 -2.62
C ILE A 177 -12.80 -6.45 -4.02
N TYR A 178 -13.88 -5.88 -4.58
CA TYR A 178 -13.87 -5.28 -5.91
C TYR A 178 -12.89 -4.10 -6.01
N ALA A 179 -12.89 -3.22 -5.02
CA ALA A 179 -11.97 -2.09 -4.94
C ALA A 179 -10.52 -2.55 -4.77
N PHE A 180 -10.27 -3.52 -3.88
CA PHE A 180 -8.93 -4.05 -3.64
C PHE A 180 -8.36 -4.82 -4.86
N ASP A 181 -9.17 -5.65 -5.52
CA ASP A 181 -8.78 -6.30 -6.79
C ASP A 181 -8.52 -5.24 -7.88
N GLY A 182 -9.27 -4.14 -7.88
CA GLY A 182 -9.04 -3.00 -8.76
C GLY A 182 -7.69 -2.32 -8.53
N VAL A 183 -7.41 -1.88 -7.30
CA VAL A 183 -6.19 -1.15 -6.95
C VAL A 183 -4.92 -1.98 -7.12
N SER A 184 -5.00 -3.30 -6.97
CA SER A 184 -3.89 -4.23 -7.26
C SER A 184 -3.33 -4.10 -8.69
N LYS A 185 -4.12 -3.52 -9.62
CA LYS A 185 -3.78 -3.37 -11.04
C LYS A 185 -3.49 -1.91 -11.44
N MET A 186 -3.50 -0.99 -10.49
CA MET A 186 -3.33 0.45 -10.74
C MET A 186 -1.88 0.87 -10.53
N GLY A 187 -1.24 1.33 -11.60
CA GLY A 187 0.07 2.00 -11.58
C GLY A 187 -0.09 3.52 -11.40
N LEU A 188 0.86 4.29 -11.94
CA LEU A 188 0.80 5.75 -11.89
C LEU A 188 -0.41 6.29 -12.65
N ILE A 189 -0.97 7.39 -12.14
CA ILE A 189 -2.04 8.11 -12.84
C ILE A 189 -1.44 8.98 -13.95
N ASN A 190 -1.87 8.75 -15.18
CA ASN A 190 -1.51 9.63 -16.30
C ASN A 190 -2.49 10.82 -16.32
N LYS A 191 -1.97 12.02 -16.03
CA LYS A 191 -2.77 13.25 -15.95
C LYS A 191 -3.33 13.72 -17.30
N GLU A 192 -2.71 13.32 -18.42
CA GLU A 192 -3.17 13.68 -19.77
C GLU A 192 -4.31 12.78 -20.22
N THR A 193 -4.13 11.46 -20.09
CA THR A 193 -5.15 10.48 -20.50
C THR A 193 -6.26 10.31 -19.47
N LYS A 194 -6.03 10.77 -18.23
CA LYS A 194 -6.92 10.58 -17.07
C LYS A 194 -7.20 9.09 -16.80
N GLU A 195 -6.20 8.24 -17.02
CA GLU A 195 -6.28 6.79 -16.76
C GLU A 195 -5.08 6.33 -15.94
N PHE A 196 -5.26 5.31 -15.11
CA PHE A 196 -4.16 4.64 -14.43
C PHE A 196 -3.41 3.74 -15.41
N GLU A 197 -2.10 3.79 -15.34
CA GLU A 197 -1.24 2.81 -15.98
C GLU A 197 -1.51 1.42 -15.39
N LYS A 198 -1.20 0.38 -16.16
CA LYS A 198 -1.31 -0.99 -15.65
C LYS A 198 -0.16 -1.28 -14.71
N ARG A 199 -0.49 -1.88 -13.56
CA ARG A 199 0.50 -2.46 -12.66
C ARG A 199 0.64 -3.95 -12.90
N ASP A 200 1.88 -4.41 -12.75
CA ASP A 200 2.27 -5.79 -12.51
C ASP A 200 3.34 -5.84 -11.40
N LYS A 201 3.83 -7.03 -11.08
CA LYS A 201 4.84 -7.22 -10.02
C LYS A 201 6.14 -6.42 -10.21
N THR A 202 6.46 -5.99 -11.43
CA THR A 202 7.67 -5.22 -11.74
C THR A 202 7.46 -3.71 -11.66
N THR A 203 6.25 -3.25 -11.33
CA THR A 203 5.92 -1.84 -11.23
C THR A 203 6.53 -1.25 -9.97
N VAL A 204 7.50 -0.33 -10.13
CA VAL A 204 8.21 0.30 -9.01
C VAL A 204 7.41 1.40 -8.31
N ALA A 205 6.48 2.04 -9.01
CA ALA A 205 5.71 3.14 -8.43
C ALA A 205 4.86 2.70 -7.24
N SER A 206 4.63 3.59 -6.28
CA SER A 206 3.68 3.40 -5.16
C SER A 206 2.25 3.21 -5.65
N PHE A 207 1.40 2.58 -4.83
CA PHE A 207 -0.05 2.50 -5.07
C PHE A 207 -0.65 3.90 -5.06
N PRO A 208 -1.68 4.16 -5.89
CA PRO A 208 -2.40 5.43 -5.82
C PRO A 208 -2.95 5.66 -4.42
N THR A 209 -2.83 6.88 -3.90
CA THR A 209 -3.43 7.25 -2.62
C THR A 209 -4.94 7.05 -2.65
N LEU A 210 -5.48 6.44 -1.61
CA LEU A 210 -6.93 6.28 -1.43
C LEU A 210 -7.60 7.66 -1.31
N ASN A 211 -8.68 7.84 -2.06
CA ASN A 211 -9.62 8.95 -1.92
C ASN A 211 -11.00 8.37 -1.55
N PRO A 212 -11.41 8.49 -0.27
CA PRO A 212 -12.68 7.94 0.21
C PRO A 212 -13.93 8.49 -0.51
N GLU A 213 -13.96 9.77 -0.90
CA GLU A 213 -15.03 10.36 -1.72
C GLU A 213 -15.15 9.65 -3.07
N VAL A 214 -14.04 9.50 -3.79
CA VAL A 214 -14.02 8.89 -5.13
C VAL A 214 -14.47 7.43 -5.02
N LEU A 215 -14.00 6.73 -3.99
CA LEU A 215 -14.42 5.36 -3.70
C LEU A 215 -15.93 5.28 -3.43
N ALA A 216 -16.50 6.24 -2.70
CA ALA A 216 -17.93 6.32 -2.41
C ALA A 216 -18.75 6.58 -3.68
N LYS A 217 -18.32 7.50 -4.53
CA LYS A 217 -18.95 7.77 -5.84
C LYS A 217 -18.95 6.52 -6.75
N VAL A 218 -17.85 5.76 -6.78
CA VAL A 218 -17.77 4.48 -7.51
C VAL A 218 -18.75 3.46 -6.92
N TYR A 219 -18.85 3.34 -5.60
CA TYR A 219 -19.82 2.46 -4.95
C TYR A 219 -21.25 2.84 -5.33
N ARG A 220 -21.63 4.11 -5.16
CA ARG A 220 -22.95 4.65 -5.51
C ARG A 220 -23.35 4.29 -6.94
N ASN A 221 -22.49 4.62 -7.90
CA ASN A 221 -22.75 4.40 -9.32
C ASN A 221 -23.02 2.92 -9.65
N ILE A 222 -22.28 2.00 -9.01
CA ILE A 222 -22.48 0.57 -9.23
C ILE A 222 -23.72 0.08 -8.48
N ASN A 223 -23.86 0.45 -7.21
CA ASN A 223 -24.95 0.00 -6.35
C ASN A 223 -26.30 0.47 -6.91
N GLU A 224 -26.47 1.74 -7.27
CA GLU A 224 -27.73 2.24 -7.84
C GLU A 224 -28.07 1.59 -9.19
N PHE A 225 -27.07 1.38 -10.06
CA PHE A 225 -27.26 0.76 -11.37
C PHE A 225 -27.70 -0.71 -11.28
N TYR A 226 -27.21 -1.47 -10.29
CA TYR A 226 -27.50 -2.90 -10.15
C TYR A 226 -28.53 -3.25 -9.06
N ALA A 227 -28.81 -2.36 -8.10
CA ALA A 227 -29.63 -2.63 -6.91
C ALA A 227 -30.99 -1.92 -6.89
N VAL A 228 -31.04 -0.63 -7.26
CA VAL A 228 -32.20 0.23 -6.95
C VAL A 228 -33.07 0.43 -8.18
N SER A 229 -32.60 1.18 -9.19
CA SER A 229 -33.38 1.48 -10.39
C SER A 229 -32.45 1.97 -11.48
N LYS A 230 -32.14 1.07 -12.42
CA LYS A 230 -31.35 1.40 -13.61
C LYS A 230 -31.98 2.53 -14.42
N GLU A 231 -33.31 2.61 -14.46
CA GLU A 231 -34.05 3.65 -15.17
C GLU A 231 -33.90 5.03 -14.50
N ASP A 232 -34.00 5.10 -13.17
CA ASP A 232 -33.81 6.35 -12.43
C ASP A 232 -32.35 6.82 -12.49
N TRP A 233 -31.40 5.89 -12.36
CA TRP A 233 -29.97 6.20 -12.49
C TRP A 233 -29.63 6.76 -13.89
N LEU A 234 -30.18 6.14 -14.96
CA LEU A 234 -30.01 6.61 -16.34
C LEU A 234 -30.67 7.99 -16.57
N SER A 235 -31.73 8.31 -15.83
CA SER A 235 -32.40 9.62 -15.92
C SER A 235 -31.57 10.76 -15.29
N GLN A 236 -30.76 10.45 -14.28
CA GLN A 236 -29.86 11.40 -13.61
C GLN A 236 -28.52 11.57 -14.34
N HIS A 237 -28.17 10.62 -15.22
CA HIS A 237 -26.97 10.64 -16.05
C HIS A 237 -27.29 10.54 -17.56
N PRO A 238 -28.16 11.42 -18.10
CA PRO A 238 -28.72 11.26 -19.45
C PRO A 238 -27.68 11.38 -20.57
N ASP A 239 -26.54 12.04 -20.31
CA ASP A 239 -25.50 12.36 -21.30
C ASP A 239 -24.15 11.66 -21.03
N ASP A 240 -24.05 10.69 -20.11
CA ASP A 240 -22.79 10.00 -19.79
C ASP A 240 -22.75 8.54 -20.29
N GLU A 241 -22.84 8.37 -21.61
CA GLU A 241 -22.68 7.05 -22.27
C GLU A 241 -21.35 6.36 -21.90
N LYS A 242 -20.31 7.17 -21.62
CA LYS A 242 -19.00 6.68 -21.19
C LYS A 242 -19.09 6.05 -19.80
N LEU A 243 -19.74 6.70 -18.83
CA LEU A 243 -19.94 6.15 -17.48
C LEU A 243 -20.79 4.88 -17.50
N VAL A 244 -21.88 4.86 -18.29
CA VAL A 244 -22.70 3.64 -18.49
C VAL A 244 -21.85 2.47 -19.01
N SER A 245 -20.99 2.74 -20.00
CA SER A 245 -20.09 1.72 -20.55
C SER A 245 -19.07 1.25 -19.50
N LEU A 246 -18.56 2.14 -18.66
CA LEU A 246 -17.61 1.80 -17.60
C LEU A 246 -18.27 0.93 -16.52
N ILE A 247 -19.47 1.29 -16.04
CA ILE A 247 -20.21 0.50 -15.04
C ILE A 247 -20.53 -0.91 -15.56
N LYS A 248 -20.92 -1.04 -16.84
CA LYS A 248 -21.16 -2.35 -17.47
C LYS A 248 -19.89 -3.17 -17.64
N SER A 249 -18.73 -2.54 -17.75
CA SER A 249 -17.44 -3.23 -17.85
C SER A 249 -16.91 -3.71 -16.50
N GLY A 250 -17.39 -3.15 -15.38
CA GLY A 250 -16.83 -3.41 -14.05
C GLY A 250 -15.36 -3.00 -13.90
N ASN A 251 -14.84 -2.11 -14.75
CA ASN A 251 -13.44 -1.72 -14.69
C ASN A 251 -13.22 -0.68 -13.58
N PHE A 252 -12.91 -1.15 -12.37
CA PHE A 252 -12.66 -0.29 -11.21
C PHE A 252 -11.63 0.82 -11.49
N PRO A 253 -10.41 0.55 -12.03
CA PRO A 253 -9.44 1.60 -12.31
C PRO A 253 -9.98 2.75 -13.16
N LYS A 254 -10.78 2.44 -14.19
CA LYS A 254 -11.35 3.49 -15.07
C LYS A 254 -12.52 4.23 -14.45
N LEU A 255 -13.34 3.55 -13.66
CA LEU A 255 -14.42 4.20 -12.90
C LEU A 255 -13.83 5.14 -11.85
N TYR A 256 -12.86 4.66 -11.09
CA TYR A 256 -12.17 5.44 -10.07
C TYR A 256 -11.45 6.66 -10.69
N ALA A 257 -10.75 6.48 -11.82
CA ALA A 257 -10.12 7.59 -12.50
C ALA A 257 -11.14 8.64 -13.00
N LYS A 258 -12.27 8.20 -13.57
CA LYS A 258 -13.30 9.14 -14.04
C LYS A 258 -13.83 10.00 -12.89
N GLU A 259 -14.21 9.39 -11.77
CA GLU A 259 -14.70 10.12 -10.59
C GLU A 259 -13.61 11.01 -9.96
N LEU A 260 -12.34 10.58 -9.97
CA LEU A 260 -11.19 11.34 -9.46
C LEU A 260 -10.90 12.61 -10.27
N PHE A 261 -11.17 12.61 -11.58
CA PHE A 261 -10.94 13.78 -12.44
C PHE A 261 -12.17 14.66 -12.65
N ASP A 262 -13.34 14.17 -12.26
CA ASP A 262 -14.60 14.92 -12.25
C ASP A 262 -14.85 15.55 -10.86
N THR A 263 -13.88 15.46 -9.93
CA THR A 263 -13.99 16.03 -8.59
C THR A 263 -13.91 17.56 -8.63
N LYS A 264 -14.76 18.20 -7.84
CA LYS A 264 -14.84 19.65 -7.70
C LYS A 264 -13.59 20.21 -7.02
N THR A 265 -13.01 21.27 -7.58
CA THR A 265 -11.97 22.04 -6.89
C THR A 265 -12.56 22.82 -5.72
N ILE A 266 -11.99 22.68 -4.54
CA ILE A 266 -12.43 23.39 -3.33
C ILE A 266 -11.56 24.61 -3.02
N ILE A 267 -12.07 25.52 -2.20
CA ILE A 267 -11.31 26.67 -1.69
C ILE A 267 -10.27 26.14 -0.69
N LYS A 268 -8.99 26.45 -0.90
CA LYS A 268 -7.92 26.07 0.02
C LYS A 268 -8.12 26.75 1.36
N THR A 269 -7.99 25.98 2.45
CA THR A 269 -7.94 26.51 3.81
C THR A 269 -6.78 27.50 3.94
N PRO A 270 -7.01 28.74 4.46
CA PRO A 270 -5.94 29.69 4.74
C PRO A 270 -4.85 29.07 5.64
N GLU A 271 -3.59 29.44 5.40
CA GLU A 271 -2.45 28.87 6.12
C GLU A 271 -2.32 29.45 7.55
N ASN A 272 -2.77 30.69 7.77
CA ASN A 272 -2.75 31.31 9.10
C ASN A 272 -4.12 31.24 9.76
N SER A 273 -4.13 30.97 11.07
CA SER A 273 -5.35 30.87 11.87
C SER A 273 -6.18 32.16 11.92
N GLU A 274 -5.54 33.33 11.85
CA GLU A 274 -6.19 34.64 11.87
C GLU A 274 -6.96 34.97 10.58
N ASP A 275 -6.61 34.30 9.48
CA ASP A 275 -7.26 34.46 8.18
C ASP A 275 -8.47 33.52 8.02
N ILE A 276 -8.72 32.65 9.01
CA ILE A 276 -9.86 31.73 9.03
C ILE A 276 -11.13 32.51 9.34
N GLU A 277 -11.94 32.74 8.32
CA GLU A 277 -13.32 33.21 8.46
C GLU A 277 -14.30 32.17 7.93
N GLY A 278 -15.28 31.77 8.74
CA GLY A 278 -16.29 30.79 8.35
C GLY A 278 -17.38 30.62 9.42
N ASP A 279 -18.30 29.69 9.18
CA ASP A 279 -19.37 29.35 10.13
C ASP A 279 -19.71 27.86 10.09
N TRP A 280 -20.44 27.39 11.10
CA TRP A 280 -20.80 25.99 11.32
C TRP A 280 -22.24 25.70 10.87
N PHE A 281 -22.39 24.69 10.03
CA PHE A 281 -23.66 24.23 9.47
C PHE A 281 -23.97 22.83 9.96
N THR A 282 -25.23 22.56 10.31
CA THR A 282 -25.65 21.27 10.88
C THR A 282 -26.55 20.53 9.90
N TYR A 283 -26.30 19.23 9.73
CA TYR A 283 -27.02 18.32 8.84
C TYR A 283 -27.53 17.13 9.64
N LEU A 284 -28.80 16.80 9.44
CA LEU A 284 -29.56 15.76 10.16
C LEU A 284 -30.03 14.66 9.19
N GLU A 285 -30.63 13.59 9.71
CA GLU A 285 -31.35 12.61 8.87
C GLU A 285 -32.39 13.35 8.00
N GLY A 286 -32.37 13.12 6.68
CA GLY A 286 -33.14 13.86 5.69
C GLY A 286 -32.38 14.95 4.92
N ASP A 287 -31.17 15.33 5.36
CA ASP A 287 -30.29 16.31 4.68
C ASP A 287 -29.15 15.62 3.89
N GLU A 288 -29.30 14.34 3.53
CA GLU A 288 -28.20 13.53 2.96
C GLU A 288 -27.66 14.10 1.65
N ASP A 289 -28.53 14.59 0.77
CA ASP A 289 -28.15 15.18 -0.52
C ASP A 289 -27.42 16.51 -0.34
N GLU A 290 -27.84 17.33 0.62
CA GLU A 290 -27.17 18.59 0.98
C GLU A 290 -25.80 18.32 1.60
N LEU A 291 -25.70 17.35 2.52
CA LEU A 291 -24.45 16.96 3.14
C LEU A 291 -23.46 16.42 2.10
N ALA A 292 -23.93 15.57 1.17
CA ALA A 292 -23.11 15.05 0.09
C ALA A 292 -22.57 16.15 -0.84
N LYS A 293 -23.39 17.16 -1.17
CA LYS A 293 -22.94 18.33 -1.96
C LYS A 293 -21.86 19.14 -1.24
N VAL A 294 -21.94 19.25 0.09
CA VAL A 294 -20.94 19.97 0.89
C VAL A 294 -19.64 19.17 1.05
N ALA A 295 -19.72 17.84 1.03
CA ALA A 295 -18.56 16.95 1.05
C ALA A 295 -17.89 16.76 -0.32
N GLU A 296 -18.49 17.28 -1.40
CA GLU A 296 -17.91 17.12 -2.73
C GLU A 296 -16.60 17.91 -2.89
N GLY A 297 -15.56 17.25 -3.38
CA GLY A 297 -14.22 17.81 -3.54
C GLY A 297 -13.33 17.74 -2.30
N THR A 298 -13.85 17.29 -1.16
CA THR A 298 -13.11 17.27 0.11
C THR A 298 -12.35 15.97 0.33
N GLY A 299 -12.64 14.91 -0.43
CA GLY A 299 -12.12 13.57 -0.17
C GLY A 299 -12.92 12.79 0.88
N TRP A 300 -13.98 13.36 1.47
CA TRP A 300 -14.78 12.70 2.50
C TRP A 300 -15.76 11.67 1.91
N CYS A 301 -15.85 10.48 2.52
CA CYS A 301 -16.76 9.42 2.05
C CYS A 301 -18.25 9.79 2.10
N ILE A 302 -18.65 10.77 2.92
CA ILE A 302 -20.02 11.31 3.00
C ILE A 302 -20.46 12.10 1.76
N ALA A 303 -19.61 12.23 0.74
CA ALA A 303 -19.99 12.70 -0.60
C ALA A 303 -20.93 11.72 -1.35
N ASP A 304 -21.15 10.52 -0.82
CA ASP A 304 -22.24 9.61 -1.21
C ASP A 304 -23.42 9.78 -0.23
N PRO A 305 -24.62 10.19 -0.71
CA PRO A 305 -25.82 10.31 0.10
C PRO A 305 -26.20 9.03 0.87
N ASN A 306 -25.88 7.84 0.35
CA ASN A 306 -26.15 6.58 1.06
C ASN A 306 -25.21 6.41 2.26
N VAL A 307 -23.92 6.76 2.10
CA VAL A 307 -22.95 6.75 3.19
C VAL A 307 -23.35 7.80 4.24
N ALA A 308 -23.76 9.00 3.81
CA ALA A 308 -24.32 10.03 4.69
C ALA A 308 -25.54 9.52 5.47
N HIS A 309 -26.47 8.84 4.78
CA HIS A 309 -27.66 8.23 5.41
C HIS A 309 -27.28 7.23 6.50
N ASP A 310 -26.35 6.32 6.21
CA ASP A 310 -25.91 5.30 7.16
C ASP A 310 -25.32 5.94 8.43
N TYR A 311 -24.48 6.97 8.26
CA TYR A 311 -23.93 7.72 9.39
C TYR A 311 -24.99 8.47 10.22
N LEU A 312 -25.97 9.09 9.56
CA LEU A 312 -27.01 9.88 10.22
C LEU A 312 -28.06 9.00 10.93
N LYS A 313 -28.29 7.78 10.40
CA LYS A 313 -29.35 6.89 10.90
C LYS A 313 -28.85 5.82 11.85
N TYR A 314 -27.75 5.16 11.51
CA TYR A 314 -27.26 3.98 12.22
C TYR A 314 -25.94 4.25 12.95
N GLY A 315 -25.23 5.32 12.59
CA GLY A 315 -23.90 5.63 13.11
C GLY A 315 -22.81 5.01 12.24
N ASN A 316 -21.73 4.53 12.85
CA ASN A 316 -20.66 3.90 12.07
C ASN A 316 -21.03 2.45 11.75
N ASN A 317 -20.92 2.09 10.47
CA ASN A 317 -21.31 0.80 9.89
C ASN A 317 -22.82 0.52 9.92
N GLY A 318 -23.37 0.15 8.77
CA GLY A 318 -24.62 -0.61 8.68
C GLY A 318 -24.61 -1.97 9.39
N GLN A 319 -23.68 -2.24 10.32
CA GLN A 319 -23.78 -3.34 11.28
C GLN A 319 -24.70 -2.94 12.44
N TYR A 320 -25.99 -3.15 12.18
CA TYR A 320 -27.03 -3.58 13.12
C TYR A 320 -26.79 -3.25 14.60
N ARG A 321 -27.25 -2.07 15.05
CA ARG A 321 -27.86 -2.02 16.38
C ARG A 321 -29.03 -3.00 16.37
N ASP A 322 -29.09 -3.89 17.34
CA ASP A 322 -30.31 -4.64 17.66
C ASP A 322 -31.48 -3.66 17.66
N LYS A 323 -32.45 -3.87 16.75
CA LYS A 323 -33.70 -3.12 16.71
C LYS A 323 -34.59 -3.55 17.87
N GLU A 324 -34.11 -3.41 19.10
CA GLU A 324 -34.97 -3.36 20.28
C GLU A 324 -35.42 -1.91 20.46
N THR A 325 -36.26 -1.43 19.55
CA THR A 325 -37.46 -0.62 19.82
C THR A 325 -37.99 -0.05 18.51
N ASP A 326 -39.24 -0.37 18.17
CA ASP A 326 -40.09 0.43 17.27
C ASP A 326 -40.49 1.75 17.95
N GLU A 327 -39.53 2.44 18.59
CA GLU A 327 -39.66 3.84 18.94
C GLU A 327 -38.97 4.62 17.81
N GLU A 328 -39.71 5.58 17.25
CA GLU A 328 -39.24 6.67 16.38
C GLU A 328 -37.73 6.92 16.57
N SER A 329 -36.91 6.69 15.52
CA SER A 329 -35.45 6.77 15.56
C SER A 329 -34.99 8.05 16.26
N ASN A 330 -34.70 7.96 17.56
CA ASN A 330 -34.17 9.07 18.36
C ASN A 330 -32.65 9.20 18.15
N SER A 331 -32.16 8.87 16.94
CA SER A 331 -30.76 9.08 16.57
C SER A 331 -30.44 10.56 16.74
N LYS A 332 -29.46 10.84 17.61
CA LYS A 332 -28.91 12.20 17.78
C LYS A 332 -27.70 12.43 16.87
N ALA A 333 -27.44 11.50 15.94
CA ALA A 333 -26.36 11.61 14.99
C ALA A 333 -26.60 12.81 14.08
N LYS A 334 -25.51 13.52 13.79
CA LYS A 334 -25.51 14.68 12.91
C LYS A 334 -24.10 15.00 12.47
N PHE A 335 -24.00 15.67 11.34
CA PHE A 335 -22.77 16.31 10.92
C PHE A 335 -22.83 17.79 11.22
N ILE A 336 -21.74 18.32 11.74
CA ILE A 336 -21.52 19.76 11.88
C ILE A 336 -20.31 20.11 11.01
N VAL A 337 -20.54 20.81 9.92
CA VAL A 337 -19.52 21.13 8.91
C VAL A 337 -19.16 22.60 8.99
N PHE A 338 -17.87 22.91 9.06
CA PHE A 338 -17.35 24.26 8.95
C PHE A 338 -17.18 24.63 7.48
N LYS A 339 -17.78 25.74 7.05
CA LYS A 339 -17.62 26.30 5.69
C LYS A 339 -16.92 27.64 5.81
N LEU A 340 -15.87 27.84 5.00
CA LEU A 340 -15.18 29.13 4.90
C LEU A 340 -16.11 30.18 4.30
N LYS A 341 -15.89 31.45 4.60
CA LYS A 341 -16.57 32.53 3.87
C LYS A 341 -16.05 32.59 2.45
N ASP A 342 -16.97 32.74 1.50
CA ASP A 342 -16.65 32.99 0.10
C ASP A 342 -17.52 34.14 -0.41
N ARG A 343 -16.86 35.27 -0.71
CA ARG A 343 -17.53 36.47 -1.23
C ARG A 343 -18.12 36.26 -2.62
N ASN A 344 -17.68 35.23 -3.34
CA ASN A 344 -18.18 34.88 -4.66
C ASN A 344 -19.35 33.89 -4.62
N SER A 345 -19.68 33.35 -3.43
CA SER A 345 -20.80 32.42 -3.27
C SER A 345 -22.13 33.17 -2.99
N PRO A 346 -23.27 32.71 -3.56
CA PRO A 346 -24.58 33.31 -3.32
C PRO A 346 -25.00 33.37 -1.84
N ASP A 347 -24.61 32.37 -1.04
CA ASP A 347 -24.90 32.30 0.40
C ASP A 347 -23.79 32.94 1.27
N GLY A 348 -22.71 33.43 0.66
CA GLY A 348 -21.55 34.01 1.33
C GLY A 348 -20.55 33.00 1.89
N TYR A 349 -20.74 31.69 1.62
CA TYR A 349 -19.88 30.62 2.13
C TYR A 349 -19.39 29.68 1.02
N SER A 350 -18.26 29.03 1.25
CA SER A 350 -17.71 28.02 0.35
C SER A 350 -18.74 26.94 0.06
N THR A 351 -18.82 26.49 -1.18
CA THR A 351 -19.79 25.45 -1.55
C THR A 351 -19.42 24.06 -1.01
N SER A 352 -18.19 23.86 -0.55
CA SER A 352 -17.72 22.65 0.13
C SER A 352 -17.27 22.97 1.57
N GLY A 353 -17.24 21.95 2.44
CA GLY A 353 -16.74 22.06 3.81
C GLY A 353 -15.22 22.09 3.89
N SER A 354 -14.69 22.65 4.98
CA SER A 354 -13.25 22.65 5.31
C SER A 354 -12.92 21.83 6.56
N ALA A 355 -13.89 21.59 7.43
CA ALA A 355 -13.79 20.61 8.51
C ALA A 355 -15.16 20.03 8.81
N SER A 356 -15.20 18.79 9.30
CA SER A 356 -16.43 18.13 9.73
C SER A 356 -16.29 17.56 11.14
N ILE A 357 -17.38 17.59 11.90
CA ILE A 357 -17.52 16.93 13.20
C ILE A 357 -18.74 16.02 13.10
N ARG A 358 -18.55 14.72 13.28
CA ARG A 358 -19.63 13.73 13.35
C ARG A 358 -20.02 13.50 14.80
N LEU A 359 -21.32 13.52 15.08
CA LEU A 359 -21.87 13.02 16.33
C LEU A 359 -22.42 11.62 16.10
N ASP A 360 -22.18 10.70 17.04
CA ASP A 360 -22.75 9.36 17.05
C ASP A 360 -24.28 9.40 17.32
N PRO A 361 -24.99 8.27 17.20
CA PRO A 361 -26.42 8.21 17.50
C PRO A 361 -26.79 8.58 18.94
N ASP A 362 -25.83 8.59 19.88
CA ASP A 362 -26.05 9.01 21.26
C ASP A 362 -25.84 10.54 21.44
N GLY A 363 -25.37 11.23 20.40
CA GLY A 363 -25.17 12.66 20.32
C GLY A 363 -23.81 13.12 20.85
N LYS A 364 -22.82 12.24 20.91
CA LYS A 364 -21.44 12.56 21.31
C LYS A 364 -20.53 12.69 20.10
N VAL A 365 -19.52 13.56 20.19
CA VAL A 365 -18.49 13.68 19.15
C VAL A 365 -17.79 12.34 18.96
N ALA A 366 -17.81 11.84 17.74
CA ALA A 366 -17.26 10.54 17.37
C ALA A 366 -16.09 10.67 16.38
N GLU A 367 -16.13 11.65 15.50
CA GLU A 367 -15.16 11.82 14.44
C GLU A 367 -14.95 13.30 14.11
N ILE A 368 -13.72 13.65 13.74
CA ILE A 368 -13.32 14.96 13.26
C ILE A 368 -12.50 14.72 11.99
N SER A 369 -12.79 15.48 10.93
CA SER A 369 -12.16 15.30 9.63
C SER A 369 -11.83 16.66 9.01
N GLY A 370 -10.62 16.81 8.46
CA GLY A 370 -10.21 17.96 7.66
C GLY A 370 -9.92 17.57 6.21
N LEU A 371 -9.16 18.41 5.51
CA LEU A 371 -8.87 18.25 4.08
C LEU A 371 -7.46 17.71 3.79
N ASP A 372 -6.60 17.56 4.80
CA ASP A 372 -5.26 17.00 4.63
C ASP A 372 -5.30 15.46 4.46
N GLU A 373 -4.15 14.87 4.12
CA GLU A 373 -4.02 13.43 3.86
C GLU A 373 -4.55 12.58 5.03
N GLY A 374 -5.31 11.53 4.73
CA GLY A 374 -5.98 10.70 5.74
C GLY A 374 -7.13 11.41 6.47
N GLN A 375 -7.69 12.47 5.85
CA GLN A 375 -8.66 13.40 6.45
C GLN A 375 -8.12 14.09 7.70
N ALA A 376 -6.80 14.31 7.74
CA ALA A 376 -6.17 15.07 8.81
C ALA A 376 -6.72 16.51 8.85
N LEU A 377 -6.77 17.06 10.05
CA LEU A 377 -7.19 18.45 10.23
C LEU A 377 -6.02 19.39 9.93
N GLU A 378 -6.26 20.39 9.09
CA GLU A 378 -5.27 21.42 8.78
C GLU A 378 -4.89 22.22 10.04
N ASP A 379 -3.61 22.55 10.18
CA ASP A 379 -3.05 23.19 11.38
C ASP A 379 -3.74 24.53 11.74
N SER A 380 -4.10 25.32 10.72
CA SER A 380 -4.77 26.61 10.91
C SER A 380 -6.19 26.48 11.45
N LEU A 381 -6.86 25.35 11.22
CA LEU A 381 -8.22 25.06 11.71
C LEU A 381 -8.25 24.43 13.10
N VAL A 382 -7.11 23.93 13.60
CA VAL A 382 -7.02 23.21 14.89
C VAL A 382 -7.68 23.98 16.02
N GLN A 383 -7.43 25.29 16.15
CA GLN A 383 -8.01 26.09 17.22
C GLN A 383 -9.53 26.29 17.06
N THR A 384 -9.99 26.64 15.85
CA THR A 384 -11.41 26.83 15.54
C THR A 384 -12.23 25.56 15.80
N VAL A 385 -11.71 24.40 15.35
CA VAL A 385 -12.37 23.11 15.55
C VAL A 385 -12.31 22.67 17.01
N LYS A 386 -11.20 22.90 17.72
CA LYS A 386 -11.08 22.61 19.16
C LYS A 386 -12.16 23.32 19.97
N GLU A 387 -12.37 24.61 19.74
CA GLU A 387 -13.40 25.39 20.43
C GLU A 387 -14.81 24.84 20.18
N LYS A 388 -15.10 24.49 18.93
CA LYS A 388 -16.39 23.88 18.58
C LYS A 388 -16.55 22.50 19.23
N VAL A 389 -15.56 21.62 19.13
CA VAL A 389 -15.62 20.27 19.68
C VAL A 389 -15.81 20.29 21.20
N LEU A 390 -15.05 21.13 21.92
CA LEU A 390 -15.18 21.24 23.38
C LEU A 390 -16.54 21.79 23.84
N SER A 391 -17.29 22.45 22.95
CA SER A 391 -18.66 22.90 23.21
C SER A 391 -19.72 21.78 23.08
N LEU A 392 -19.35 20.64 22.48
CA LEU A 392 -20.26 19.53 22.17
C LEU A 392 -20.14 18.37 23.19
N PRO A 393 -21.19 17.55 23.37
CA PRO A 393 -21.10 16.35 24.21
C PRO A 393 -20.01 15.39 23.71
N GLY A 394 -19.25 14.77 24.62
CA GLY A 394 -18.12 13.91 24.27
C GLY A 394 -16.84 14.66 23.84
N GLY A 395 -16.92 15.95 23.51
CA GLY A 395 -15.76 16.69 22.99
C GLY A 395 -14.55 16.78 23.91
N LYS A 396 -14.73 16.67 25.24
CA LYS A 396 -13.62 16.63 26.20
C LYS A 396 -12.71 15.41 26.02
N GLU A 397 -13.21 14.33 25.43
CA GLU A 397 -12.43 13.12 25.14
C GLU A 397 -11.38 13.37 24.04
N PHE A 398 -11.54 14.43 23.24
CA PHE A 398 -10.60 14.84 22.21
C PHE A 398 -9.54 15.84 22.69
N LEU A 399 -9.59 16.30 23.95
CA LEU A 399 -8.72 17.36 24.44
C LEU A 399 -7.24 17.01 24.28
N GLN A 400 -6.85 15.77 24.63
CA GLN A 400 -5.47 15.30 24.47
C GLN A 400 -5.05 15.31 23.00
N LYS A 401 -5.89 14.84 22.08
CA LYS A 401 -5.60 14.83 20.63
C LYS A 401 -5.30 16.23 20.10
N PHE A 402 -6.08 17.22 20.54
CA PHE A 402 -5.83 18.62 20.19
C PHE A 402 -4.52 19.14 20.79
N GLU A 403 -4.25 18.87 22.07
CA GLU A 403 -3.02 19.32 22.74
C GLU A 403 -1.76 18.69 22.13
N ASP A 404 -1.84 17.43 21.74
CA ASP A 404 -0.76 16.68 21.11
C ASP A 404 -0.47 17.23 19.71
N LYS A 405 -1.50 17.41 18.87
CA LYS A 405 -1.33 18.02 17.54
C LYS A 405 -0.76 19.45 17.65
N GLN A 406 -1.28 20.28 18.57
CA GLN A 406 -0.74 21.62 18.82
C GLN A 406 0.72 21.59 19.31
N THR A 407 1.13 20.56 20.03
CA THR A 407 2.53 20.39 20.45
C THR A 407 3.39 20.01 19.26
N LEU A 408 2.97 19.05 18.43
CA LEU A 408 3.69 18.66 17.22
C LEU A 408 3.86 19.83 16.23
N ILE A 409 2.83 20.66 16.02
CA ILE A 409 2.93 21.89 15.21
C ILE A 409 4.01 22.84 15.76
N ARG A 410 4.07 23.01 17.08
CA ARG A 410 5.11 23.85 17.72
C ARG A 410 6.50 23.26 17.54
N LEU A 411 6.67 21.95 17.66
CA LEU A 411 7.95 21.28 17.44
C LEU A 411 8.39 21.37 15.98
N ASP A 412 7.48 21.26 15.04
CA ASP A 412 7.77 21.43 13.61
C ASP A 412 8.23 22.86 13.30
N HIS A 413 7.59 23.89 13.85
CA HIS A 413 8.07 25.26 13.72
C HIS A 413 9.48 25.47 14.31
N LYS A 414 9.85 24.74 15.36
CA LYS A 414 11.22 24.75 15.91
C LYS A 414 12.20 24.04 14.97
N LEU A 415 11.80 22.88 14.44
CA LEU A 415 12.56 22.13 13.45
C LEU A 415 12.92 23.03 12.25
N GLN A 416 11.93 23.71 11.67
CA GLN A 416 12.08 24.63 10.53
C GLN A 416 12.99 25.84 10.82
N LYS A 417 13.04 26.30 12.08
CA LYS A 417 13.89 27.43 12.52
C LYS A 417 15.25 27.02 13.04
N ASP A 418 15.55 25.73 13.02
CA ASP A 418 16.76 25.16 13.60
C ASP A 418 16.93 25.41 15.11
N GLU A 419 15.82 25.37 15.86
CA GLU A 419 15.80 25.60 17.30
C GLU A 419 15.97 24.31 18.11
N ASP A 420 16.54 24.41 19.31
CA ASP A 420 16.68 23.30 20.27
C ASP A 420 15.33 22.94 20.92
N LEU A 421 15.17 21.64 21.25
CA LEU A 421 14.04 21.17 22.06
C LEU A 421 14.37 21.16 23.55
N THR A 422 13.37 21.45 24.39
CA THR A 422 13.51 21.29 25.85
C THR A 422 13.41 19.81 26.25
N LYS A 423 13.81 19.51 27.49
CA LYS A 423 13.69 18.15 28.03
C LYS A 423 12.24 17.66 28.07
N GLU A 424 11.29 18.55 28.36
CA GLU A 424 9.85 18.22 28.37
C GLU A 424 9.33 17.92 26.96
N GLU A 425 9.78 18.69 25.96
CA GLU A 425 9.44 18.48 24.55
C GLU A 425 10.01 17.16 24.00
N LEU A 426 11.24 16.83 24.38
CA LEU A 426 11.84 15.53 24.07
C LEU A 426 11.12 14.38 24.77
N SER A 427 10.72 14.57 26.04
CA SER A 427 9.93 13.57 26.77
C SER A 427 8.58 13.31 26.11
N PHE A 428 7.96 14.36 25.57
CA PHE A 428 6.76 14.26 24.73
C PHE A 428 7.03 13.52 23.41
N LEU A 429 8.05 13.91 22.65
CA LEU A 429 8.38 13.31 21.34
C LEU A 429 8.67 11.80 21.44
N TYR A 430 9.34 11.39 22.52
CA TYR A 430 9.64 9.98 22.80
C TYR A 430 8.56 9.27 23.62
N GLN A 431 7.43 9.92 23.89
CA GLN A 431 6.24 9.34 24.54
C GLN A 431 6.54 8.76 25.92
N LEU A 432 7.44 9.39 26.70
CA LEU A 432 7.95 8.84 27.96
C LEU A 432 6.94 8.87 29.10
N ASP A 433 6.02 9.84 29.09
CA ASP A 433 5.00 10.00 30.15
C ASP A 433 3.63 9.46 29.72
N ARG A 434 3.30 9.56 28.44
CA ARG A 434 2.08 9.00 27.82
C ARG A 434 2.23 8.90 26.30
N PRO A 435 1.42 8.06 25.64
CA PRO A 435 1.32 8.04 24.18
C PRO A 435 0.84 9.38 23.60
N ILE A 436 1.33 9.69 22.40
CA ILE A 436 0.80 10.77 21.56
C ILE A 436 -0.50 10.27 20.92
N ALA A 437 -1.59 11.00 21.13
CA ALA A 437 -2.89 10.71 20.54
C ALA A 437 -3.07 11.50 19.25
N THR A 438 -3.32 10.78 18.15
CA THR A 438 -3.61 11.37 16.84
C THR A 438 -5.03 11.93 16.78
N LEU A 439 -5.16 13.14 16.23
CA LEU A 439 -6.45 13.76 15.89
C LEU A 439 -6.98 13.29 14.53
N ASP A 440 -6.08 12.79 13.67
CA ASP A 440 -6.37 12.49 12.28
C ASP A 440 -7.18 11.18 12.18
N THR A 441 -8.19 11.17 11.31
CA THR A 441 -9.18 10.08 11.25
C THR A 441 -8.55 8.74 10.86
N TYR A 442 -7.69 8.75 9.82
CA TYR A 442 -7.14 7.52 9.23
C TYR A 442 -5.62 7.34 9.41
N ASN A 443 -4.95 8.31 10.05
CA ASN A 443 -3.51 8.23 10.30
C ASN A 443 -3.24 7.78 11.74
N ARG A 444 -2.58 6.62 11.91
CA ARG A 444 -2.20 6.08 13.23
C ARG A 444 -1.06 6.85 13.89
N VAL A 445 -0.21 7.49 13.10
CA VAL A 445 0.97 8.25 13.54
C VAL A 445 1.00 9.56 12.76
N ASP A 446 1.29 10.67 13.45
CA ASP A 446 1.48 11.98 12.81
C ASP A 446 2.80 11.99 12.02
N PRO A 447 2.80 12.42 10.74
CA PRO A 447 3.96 12.34 9.85
C PRO A 447 5.17 13.16 10.32
N ARG A 448 4.99 14.13 11.23
CA ARG A 448 6.10 14.93 11.77
C ARG A 448 6.97 14.17 12.76
N ILE A 449 6.44 13.11 13.38
CA ILE A 449 7.15 12.39 14.46
C ILE A 449 8.46 11.75 13.96
N PRO A 450 8.47 11.01 12.82
CA PRO A 450 9.71 10.49 12.24
C PRO A 450 10.73 11.59 11.91
N GLU A 451 10.29 12.68 11.25
CA GLU A 451 11.18 13.80 10.87
C GLU A 451 11.80 14.48 12.10
N LEU A 452 11.00 14.70 13.14
CA LEU A 452 11.48 15.24 14.42
C LEU A 452 12.49 14.30 15.08
N LYS A 453 12.27 12.98 15.05
CA LYS A 453 13.20 12.00 15.64
C LYS A 453 14.48 11.83 14.84
N GLU A 454 14.44 12.08 13.53
CA GLU A 454 15.65 12.09 12.70
C GLU A 454 16.59 13.22 13.11
N LYS A 455 16.07 14.44 13.30
CA LYS A 455 16.87 15.57 13.77
C LYS A 455 17.23 15.48 15.26
N TYR A 456 16.25 15.19 16.10
CA TYR A 456 16.39 15.15 17.56
C TYR A 456 16.50 13.69 18.04
N GLY A 457 17.51 12.99 17.52
CA GLY A 457 17.75 11.56 17.76
C GLY A 457 18.07 11.18 19.22
N ILE A 458 18.33 9.89 19.44
CA ILE A 458 18.54 9.30 20.77
C ILE A 458 19.71 9.96 21.50
N GLU A 459 20.87 10.08 20.85
CA GLU A 459 22.06 10.71 21.42
C GLU A 459 21.76 12.14 21.88
N TYR A 460 21.15 12.96 21.01
CA TYR A 460 20.73 14.34 21.33
C TYR A 460 19.79 14.38 22.53
N ALA A 461 18.81 13.47 22.59
CA ALA A 461 17.86 13.40 23.69
C ALA A 461 18.55 13.10 25.04
N LEU A 462 19.52 12.18 25.03
CA LEU A 462 20.32 11.82 26.20
C LEU A 462 21.24 12.96 26.64
N GLU A 463 21.89 13.66 25.70
CA GLU A 463 22.71 14.85 25.98
C GLU A 463 21.90 15.99 26.63
N LYS A 464 20.62 16.13 26.27
CA LYS A 464 19.67 17.07 26.88
C LYS A 464 19.09 16.57 28.22
N GLY A 465 19.58 15.43 28.72
CA GLY A 465 19.29 14.92 30.05
C GLY A 465 17.99 14.13 30.16
N ILE A 466 17.51 13.53 29.06
CA ILE A 466 16.45 12.52 29.13
C ILE A 466 16.92 11.31 29.94
N ASP A 467 16.00 10.72 30.70
CA ASP A 467 16.26 9.51 31.46
C ASP A 467 16.47 8.33 30.51
N VAL A 468 17.65 7.73 30.55
CA VAL A 468 18.08 6.70 29.60
C VAL A 468 17.23 5.42 29.69
N ASP A 469 16.81 5.02 30.88
CA ASP A 469 16.01 3.81 31.08
C ASP A 469 14.58 4.00 30.58
N LYS A 470 14.00 5.20 30.82
CA LYS A 470 12.70 5.57 30.23
C LYS A 470 12.78 5.61 28.70
N LEU A 471 13.86 6.16 28.15
CA LEU A 471 14.05 6.24 26.70
C LEU A 471 14.19 4.85 26.10
N ALA A 472 15.04 3.98 26.66
CA ALA A 472 15.17 2.59 26.20
C ALA A 472 13.82 1.85 26.19
N SER A 473 13.02 2.06 27.24
CA SER A 473 11.68 1.45 27.35
C SER A 473 10.70 1.88 26.26
N SER A 474 10.92 3.03 25.59
CA SER A 474 10.01 3.53 24.54
C SER A 474 10.37 3.07 23.12
N LEU A 475 11.52 2.43 22.90
CA LEU A 475 12.03 2.09 21.56
C LEU A 475 11.65 0.70 21.05
N GLY A 476 11.12 -0.17 21.93
CA GLY A 476 10.92 -1.59 21.63
C GLY A 476 12.23 -2.36 21.37
N PRO A 477 12.19 -3.70 21.26
CA PRO A 477 13.42 -4.51 21.21
C PRO A 477 14.36 -4.15 20.05
N ASN A 478 13.84 -4.02 18.83
CA ASN A 478 14.68 -3.69 17.66
C ASN A 478 15.29 -2.29 17.75
N GLY A 479 14.53 -1.31 18.28
CA GLY A 479 15.03 0.06 18.49
C GLY A 479 16.09 0.14 19.59
N VAL A 480 15.94 -0.65 20.67
CA VAL A 480 16.98 -0.78 21.70
C VAL A 480 18.23 -1.44 21.12
N ALA A 481 18.11 -2.53 20.34
CA ALA A 481 19.25 -3.20 19.72
C ALA A 481 20.02 -2.29 18.76
N HIS A 482 19.30 -1.49 17.96
CA HIS A 482 19.91 -0.53 17.04
C HIS A 482 20.71 0.57 17.77
N ASN A 483 20.25 0.98 18.96
CA ASN A 483 20.88 2.05 19.75
C ASN A 483 21.66 1.52 20.97
N LEU A 484 22.00 0.23 20.99
CA LEU A 484 22.46 -0.45 22.20
C LEU A 484 23.74 0.17 22.77
N ASP A 485 24.75 0.41 21.93
CA ASP A 485 26.01 1.04 22.33
C ASP A 485 25.76 2.42 22.98
N THR A 486 25.01 3.31 22.30
CA THR A 486 24.64 4.63 22.81
C THR A 486 23.92 4.56 24.15
N LEU A 487 22.94 3.66 24.29
CA LEU A 487 22.16 3.52 25.52
C LEU A 487 23.05 3.05 26.69
N LEU A 488 23.89 2.04 26.46
CA LEU A 488 24.81 1.51 27.48
C LEU A 488 25.88 2.53 27.88
N ASP A 489 26.43 3.29 26.92
CA ASP A 489 27.41 4.35 27.18
C ASP A 489 26.81 5.47 28.05
N HIS A 490 25.49 5.69 27.97
CA HIS A 490 24.74 6.61 28.83
C HIS A 490 24.21 5.98 30.12
N GLY A 491 24.56 4.72 30.40
CA GLY A 491 24.26 4.03 31.65
C GLY A 491 22.89 3.35 31.71
N ALA A 492 22.29 3.01 30.56
CA ALA A 492 21.05 2.22 30.54
C ALA A 492 21.22 0.87 31.24
N ASN A 493 20.24 0.48 32.05
CA ASN A 493 20.17 -0.83 32.67
C ASN A 493 19.49 -1.84 31.74
N ILE A 494 20.24 -2.33 30.74
CA ILE A 494 19.74 -3.29 29.74
C ILE A 494 20.36 -4.67 30.00
N ASP A 495 19.50 -5.68 30.23
CA ASP A 495 19.91 -7.08 30.12
C ASP A 495 19.94 -7.46 28.63
N VAL A 496 21.15 -7.63 28.10
CA VAL A 496 21.36 -7.91 26.67
C VAL A 496 20.78 -9.28 26.27
N ASN A 497 20.75 -10.27 27.18
CA ASN A 497 20.18 -11.58 26.89
C ASN A 497 18.65 -11.55 26.87
N GLU A 498 18.05 -10.76 27.76
CA GLU A 498 16.61 -10.49 27.71
C GLU A 498 16.24 -9.72 26.44
N LEU A 499 17.06 -8.76 26.01
CA LEU A 499 16.87 -8.05 24.75
C LEU A 499 16.88 -9.02 23.56
N VAL A 500 17.88 -9.89 23.46
CA VAL A 500 17.97 -10.92 22.40
C VAL A 500 16.74 -11.81 22.37
N SER A 501 16.27 -12.26 23.54
CA SER A 501 15.10 -13.13 23.66
C SER A 501 13.79 -12.46 23.19
N ASN A 502 13.75 -11.13 23.19
CA ASN A 502 12.61 -10.33 22.75
C ASN A 502 12.71 -9.84 21.30
N LEU A 503 13.85 -10.04 20.63
CA LEU A 503 14.00 -9.75 19.20
C LEU A 503 13.35 -10.86 18.36
N PHE A 504 12.82 -10.50 17.19
CA PHE A 504 12.51 -11.53 16.19
C PHE A 504 13.82 -12.18 15.74
N PRO A 505 13.86 -13.51 15.54
CA PRO A 505 15.10 -14.20 15.14
C PRO A 505 15.80 -13.58 13.93
N GLY A 506 15.02 -13.09 12.94
CA GLY A 506 15.55 -12.42 11.75
C GLY A 506 16.13 -11.02 11.96
N ASP A 507 15.87 -10.37 13.11
CA ASP A 507 16.44 -9.08 13.47
C ASP A 507 17.81 -9.20 14.15
N ILE A 508 18.06 -10.32 14.85
CA ILE A 508 19.31 -10.58 15.58
C ILE A 508 20.53 -10.43 14.66
N PRO A 509 20.56 -11.01 13.44
CA PRO A 509 21.71 -10.86 12.56
C PRO A 509 22.10 -9.43 12.21
N ARG A 510 21.13 -8.51 12.13
CA ARG A 510 21.37 -7.10 11.80
C ARG A 510 22.16 -6.37 12.89
N HIS A 511 22.03 -6.85 14.13
CA HIS A 511 22.66 -6.26 15.32
C HIS A 511 23.68 -7.20 15.98
N LEU A 512 24.03 -8.32 15.33
CA LEU A 512 24.79 -9.42 15.93
C LEU A 512 26.13 -8.97 16.52
N ASP A 513 26.90 -8.18 15.76
CA ASP A 513 28.17 -7.61 16.19
C ASP A 513 28.00 -6.79 17.48
N THR A 514 27.00 -5.91 17.53
CA THR A 514 26.71 -5.03 18.66
C THR A 514 26.21 -5.82 19.87
N LEU A 515 25.33 -6.81 19.67
CA LEU A 515 24.80 -7.66 20.73
C LEU A 515 25.91 -8.47 21.40
N LEU A 516 26.75 -9.15 20.61
CA LEU A 516 27.84 -9.97 21.12
C LEU A 516 28.94 -9.13 21.79
N LYS A 517 29.28 -7.97 21.21
CA LYS A 517 30.20 -7.01 21.83
C LYS A 517 29.75 -6.59 23.23
N ASN A 518 28.44 -6.48 23.44
CA ASN A 518 27.83 -6.12 24.72
C ASN A 518 27.45 -7.33 25.59
N GLY A 519 27.99 -8.52 25.29
CA GLY A 519 27.91 -9.69 26.18
C GLY A 519 26.68 -10.56 26.00
N ALA A 520 25.98 -10.46 24.86
CA ALA A 520 24.93 -11.41 24.51
C ALA A 520 25.48 -12.86 24.46
N ASP A 521 24.76 -13.79 25.07
CA ASP A 521 24.98 -15.22 25.00
C ASP A 521 24.13 -15.81 23.88
N ILE A 522 24.69 -15.84 22.67
CA ILE A 522 24.01 -16.32 21.46
C ILE A 522 24.77 -17.53 20.93
N ASP A 523 24.08 -18.68 20.87
CA ASP A 523 24.57 -19.81 20.06
C ASP A 523 24.34 -19.50 18.58
N ILE A 524 25.42 -19.16 17.89
CA ILE A 524 25.39 -18.76 16.49
C ILE A 524 24.89 -19.88 15.58
N ASN A 525 25.16 -21.15 15.93
CA ASN A 525 24.74 -22.31 15.15
C ASN A 525 23.26 -22.61 15.33
N GLU A 526 22.76 -22.47 16.55
CA GLU A 526 21.33 -22.56 16.83
C GLU A 526 20.56 -21.44 16.10
N LEU A 527 21.05 -20.20 16.19
CA LEU A 527 20.48 -19.06 15.46
C LEU A 527 20.46 -19.33 13.95
N ALA A 528 21.59 -19.74 13.37
CA ALA A 528 21.70 -20.07 11.95
C ALA A 528 20.74 -21.19 11.52
N SER A 529 20.47 -22.17 12.39
CA SER A 529 19.57 -23.29 12.09
C SER A 529 18.09 -22.89 12.10
N ILE A 530 17.71 -21.90 12.92
CA ILE A 530 16.34 -21.37 13.00
C ILE A 530 16.05 -20.43 11.83
N LEU A 531 17.08 -19.76 11.32
CA LEU A 531 17.02 -18.91 10.15
C LEU A 531 17.05 -19.80 8.89
N GLU A 532 15.87 -20.07 8.29
CA GLU A 532 15.77 -20.68 6.95
C GLU A 532 16.54 -19.84 5.89
N SER A 533 16.53 -20.23 4.61
CA SER A 533 17.27 -19.49 3.56
C SER A 533 17.00 -17.99 3.53
N ASN A 534 15.78 -17.57 3.86
CA ASN A 534 15.37 -16.15 3.90
C ASN A 534 15.78 -15.43 5.19
N GLY A 535 16.25 -16.15 6.21
CA GLY A 535 16.66 -15.62 7.51
C GLY A 535 18.16 -15.41 7.64
N ILE A 536 18.98 -16.10 6.86
CA ILE A 536 20.43 -15.85 6.84
C ILE A 536 20.67 -14.56 6.05
N PRO A 537 21.35 -13.56 6.63
CA PRO A 537 21.70 -12.36 5.90
C PRO A 537 22.47 -12.72 4.65
N ILE A 538 22.17 -12.00 3.59
CA ILE A 538 22.85 -12.06 2.31
C ILE A 538 24.38 -12.06 2.47
N ASN A 539 24.91 -11.35 3.47
CA ASN A 539 26.31 -11.43 3.90
C ASN A 539 26.44 -12.27 5.18
N PRO A 540 26.94 -13.52 5.11
CA PRO A 540 27.15 -14.37 6.27
C PRO A 540 28.45 -14.06 7.04
N ASP A 541 29.26 -13.06 6.63
CA ASP A 541 30.52 -12.73 7.32
C ASP A 541 30.38 -12.48 8.83
N PRO A 542 29.32 -11.80 9.33
CA PRO A 542 29.10 -11.68 10.77
C PRO A 542 28.93 -13.04 11.49
N PHE A 543 28.22 -13.99 10.88
CA PHE A 543 28.06 -15.34 11.44
C PHE A 543 29.41 -16.04 11.57
N PHE A 544 30.21 -16.02 10.52
CA PHE A 544 31.52 -16.69 10.53
C PHE A 544 32.53 -16.03 11.44
N LYS A 545 32.53 -14.69 11.52
CA LYS A 545 33.36 -13.92 12.46
C LYS A 545 33.11 -14.34 13.91
N HIS A 546 31.88 -14.75 14.22
CA HIS A 546 31.47 -15.23 15.54
C HIS A 546 31.40 -16.75 15.67
N GLY A 547 32.00 -17.49 14.73
CA GLY A 547 32.22 -18.93 14.87
C GLY A 547 31.06 -19.82 14.42
N ALA A 548 30.18 -19.32 13.54
CA ALA A 548 29.20 -20.19 12.87
C ALA A 548 29.89 -21.33 12.13
N ASP A 549 29.30 -22.52 12.23
CA ASP A 549 29.66 -23.68 11.44
C ASP A 549 29.31 -23.41 9.97
N ILE A 550 30.33 -23.53 9.12
CA ILE A 550 30.22 -23.29 7.69
C ILE A 550 29.19 -24.22 7.05
N ASP A 551 29.08 -25.46 7.51
CA ASP A 551 28.20 -26.48 6.92
C ASP A 551 26.73 -26.17 7.22
N ILE A 552 26.44 -25.64 8.42
CA ILE A 552 25.09 -25.20 8.79
C ILE A 552 24.65 -24.06 7.89
N ILE A 553 25.51 -23.03 7.73
CA ILE A 553 25.22 -21.88 6.88
C ILE A 553 25.04 -22.31 5.42
N LEU A 554 25.93 -23.16 4.89
CA LEU A 554 25.84 -23.66 3.52
C LEU A 554 24.55 -24.45 3.26
N SER A 555 24.10 -25.27 4.21
CA SER A 555 22.89 -26.08 4.08
C SER A 555 21.61 -25.25 3.91
N ASN A 556 21.64 -24.00 4.36
CA ASN A 556 20.54 -23.05 4.28
C ASN A 556 20.66 -22.08 3.08
N MET A 557 21.75 -22.13 2.30
CA MET A 557 21.93 -21.28 1.12
C MET A 557 21.51 -21.96 -0.19
N SER A 558 20.85 -21.22 -1.06
CA SER A 558 20.64 -21.61 -2.46
C SER A 558 21.95 -21.55 -3.26
N PRO A 559 22.05 -22.28 -4.40
CA PRO A 559 23.24 -22.21 -5.26
C PRO A 559 23.59 -20.78 -5.69
N GLY A 560 22.59 -19.91 -5.90
CA GLY A 560 22.83 -18.51 -6.25
C GLY A 560 23.50 -17.71 -5.12
N GLU A 561 23.07 -17.93 -3.87
CA GLU A 561 23.63 -17.28 -2.68
C GLU A 561 25.04 -17.79 -2.36
N ILE A 562 25.29 -19.09 -2.57
CA ILE A 562 26.62 -19.68 -2.42
C ILE A 562 27.60 -19.01 -3.38
N VAL A 563 27.25 -18.88 -4.66
CA VAL A 563 28.12 -18.21 -5.65
C VAL A 563 28.34 -16.74 -5.30
N HIS A 564 27.29 -16.06 -4.83
CA HIS A 564 27.41 -14.66 -4.44
C HIS A 564 28.42 -14.49 -3.29
N ASN A 565 28.36 -15.39 -2.31
CA ASN A 565 29.20 -15.33 -1.12
C ASN A 565 30.47 -16.19 -1.24
N LEU A 566 30.81 -16.67 -2.44
CA LEU A 566 31.83 -17.70 -2.63
C LEU A 566 33.20 -17.29 -2.09
N ASP A 567 33.65 -16.06 -2.33
CA ASP A 567 34.91 -15.56 -1.78
C ASP A 567 34.90 -15.58 -0.23
N THR A 568 33.78 -15.21 0.40
CA THR A 568 33.61 -15.23 1.86
C THR A 568 33.56 -16.66 2.39
N LEU A 569 32.76 -17.52 1.78
CA LEU A 569 32.62 -18.92 2.18
C LEU A 569 33.97 -19.65 2.13
N LEU A 570 34.71 -19.51 1.01
CA LEU A 570 36.04 -20.10 0.85
C LEU A 570 37.06 -19.51 1.83
N LYS A 571 36.98 -18.21 2.12
CA LYS A 571 37.83 -17.56 3.15
C LYS A 571 37.65 -18.20 4.52
N TYR A 572 36.44 -18.63 4.88
CA TYR A 572 36.14 -19.32 6.13
C TYR A 572 36.22 -20.85 6.04
N GLY A 573 36.74 -21.40 4.92
CA GLY A 573 37.07 -22.81 4.80
C GLY A 573 35.95 -23.71 4.31
N ALA A 574 34.92 -23.16 3.65
CA ALA A 574 33.91 -23.95 2.97
C ALA A 574 34.52 -24.91 1.95
N ASP A 575 34.14 -26.19 2.02
CA ASP A 575 34.48 -27.19 1.02
C ASP A 575 33.40 -27.21 -0.07
N ILE A 576 33.61 -26.41 -1.12
CA ILE A 576 32.65 -26.25 -2.22
C ILE A 576 33.26 -26.81 -3.50
N ASP A 577 32.64 -27.84 -4.06
CA ASP A 577 32.91 -28.25 -5.44
C ASP A 577 32.31 -27.20 -6.39
N ILE A 578 33.18 -26.39 -6.97
CA ILE A 578 32.79 -25.30 -7.87
C ILE A 578 32.05 -25.83 -9.11
N ASN A 579 32.40 -27.01 -9.62
CA ASN A 579 31.75 -27.58 -10.81
C ASN A 579 30.37 -28.14 -10.49
N GLU A 580 30.22 -28.77 -9.32
CA GLU A 580 28.90 -29.16 -8.82
C GLU A 580 28.01 -27.93 -8.60
N LEU A 581 28.55 -26.87 -8.01
CA LEU A 581 27.86 -25.60 -7.83
C LEU A 581 27.38 -25.03 -9.17
N VAL A 582 28.27 -24.97 -10.18
CA VAL A 582 27.92 -24.55 -11.55
C VAL A 582 26.80 -25.39 -12.14
N SER A 583 26.82 -26.71 -11.94
CA SER A 583 25.79 -27.62 -12.46
C SER A 583 24.39 -27.36 -11.89
N ASN A 584 24.34 -26.81 -10.67
CA ASN A 584 23.10 -26.43 -9.97
C ASN A 584 22.63 -25.00 -10.27
N LEU A 585 23.40 -24.22 -11.04
CA LEU A 585 23.01 -22.88 -11.47
C LEU A 585 22.26 -22.91 -12.80
N ARG A 586 21.30 -21.99 -12.94
CA ARG A 586 20.73 -21.67 -14.25
C ARG A 586 21.80 -20.98 -15.12
N PRO A 587 21.76 -21.11 -16.47
CA PRO A 587 22.70 -20.42 -17.37
C PRO A 587 22.85 -18.92 -17.08
N VAL A 588 21.74 -18.26 -16.76
CA VAL A 588 21.74 -16.83 -16.38
C VAL A 588 22.52 -16.60 -15.08
N GLY A 589 22.43 -17.47 -14.08
CA GLY A 589 23.21 -17.37 -12.85
C GLY A 589 24.70 -17.59 -13.08
N ILE A 590 25.06 -18.53 -13.97
CA ILE A 590 26.45 -18.78 -14.36
C ILE A 590 27.05 -17.54 -15.02
N VAL A 591 26.37 -16.96 -16.03
CA VAL A 591 26.92 -15.81 -16.77
C VAL A 591 27.04 -14.55 -15.91
N HIS A 592 26.15 -14.35 -14.94
CA HIS A 592 26.25 -13.21 -14.02
C HIS A 592 27.45 -13.31 -13.08
N ASN A 593 27.86 -14.52 -12.74
CA ASN A 593 28.95 -14.79 -11.81
C ASN A 593 30.19 -15.39 -12.50
N LEU A 594 30.29 -15.27 -13.83
CA LEU A 594 31.27 -16.01 -14.63
C LEU A 594 32.71 -15.72 -14.22
N ASP A 595 33.07 -14.45 -14.02
CA ASP A 595 34.40 -14.06 -13.56
C ASP A 595 34.73 -14.71 -12.20
N THR A 596 33.78 -14.71 -11.26
CA THR A 596 33.94 -15.31 -9.92
C THR A 596 34.11 -16.82 -10.01
N LEU A 597 33.26 -17.50 -10.79
CA LEU A 597 33.30 -18.95 -10.97
C LEU A 597 34.62 -19.40 -11.61
N LEU A 598 35.05 -18.73 -12.69
CA LEU A 598 36.31 -19.04 -13.38
C LEU A 598 37.53 -18.73 -12.50
N LYS A 599 37.50 -17.63 -11.72
CA LYS A 599 38.54 -17.30 -10.74
C LYS A 599 38.75 -18.45 -9.74
N HIS A 600 37.68 -19.15 -9.38
CA HIS A 600 37.72 -20.30 -8.47
C HIS A 600 37.85 -21.66 -9.17
N GLY A 601 38.17 -21.68 -10.47
CA GLY A 601 38.54 -22.90 -11.18
C GLY A 601 37.35 -23.69 -11.75
N ALA A 602 36.19 -23.06 -11.93
CA ALA A 602 35.07 -23.67 -12.64
C ALA A 602 35.49 -24.08 -14.06
N ASP A 603 35.15 -25.31 -14.45
CA ASP A 603 35.29 -25.83 -15.81
C ASP A 603 33.99 -25.54 -16.58
N ILE A 604 33.96 -24.38 -17.25
CA ILE A 604 32.79 -23.90 -18.00
C ILE A 604 33.15 -23.82 -19.47
N ASP A 605 32.47 -24.60 -20.31
CA ASP A 605 32.48 -24.36 -21.76
C ASP A 605 31.67 -23.08 -22.03
N ILE A 606 32.40 -21.99 -22.30
CA ILE A 606 31.80 -20.68 -22.55
C ILE A 606 30.89 -20.70 -23.78
N ASN A 607 31.20 -21.50 -24.81
CA ASN A 607 30.38 -21.57 -26.01
C ASN A 607 29.10 -22.38 -25.76
N GLU A 608 29.17 -23.46 -24.98
CA GLU A 608 27.98 -24.18 -24.54
C GLU A 608 27.10 -23.28 -23.67
N LEU A 609 27.68 -22.52 -22.74
CA LEU A 609 26.96 -21.55 -21.92
C LEU A 609 26.24 -20.51 -22.79
N VAL A 610 26.94 -19.92 -23.75
CA VAL A 610 26.37 -18.94 -24.71
C VAL A 610 25.21 -19.54 -25.48
N SER A 611 25.31 -20.80 -25.92
CA SER A 611 24.23 -21.48 -26.67
C SER A 611 22.93 -21.65 -25.87
N ARG A 612 23.02 -21.60 -24.54
CA ARG A 612 21.89 -21.72 -23.59
C ARG A 612 21.37 -20.37 -23.08
N LEU A 613 21.93 -19.27 -23.57
CA LEU A 613 21.52 -17.91 -23.21
C LEU A 613 20.66 -17.27 -24.31
N GLU A 614 19.67 -16.50 -23.87
CA GLU A 614 18.91 -15.63 -24.77
C GLU A 614 19.79 -14.48 -25.30
N PRO A 615 19.56 -13.97 -26.53
CA PRO A 615 20.35 -12.91 -27.13
C PRO A 615 20.55 -11.68 -26.22
N ASN A 616 19.50 -11.28 -25.50
CA ASN A 616 19.55 -10.15 -24.58
C ASN A 616 20.45 -10.39 -23.36
N ARG A 617 20.62 -11.65 -22.93
CA ARG A 617 21.55 -12.04 -21.85
C ARG A 617 22.99 -12.15 -22.35
N ILE A 618 23.18 -12.57 -23.60
CA ILE A 618 24.50 -12.59 -24.26
C ILE A 618 25.02 -11.16 -24.39
N VAL A 619 24.20 -10.25 -24.95
CA VAL A 619 24.65 -8.88 -25.19
C VAL A 619 24.97 -8.12 -23.90
N SER A 620 24.20 -8.34 -22.82
CA SER A 620 24.44 -7.66 -21.54
C SER A 620 25.71 -8.11 -20.83
N LYS A 621 26.27 -9.27 -21.21
CA LYS A 621 27.53 -9.82 -20.70
C LYS A 621 28.55 -10.05 -21.82
N LEU A 622 28.42 -9.35 -22.96
CA LEU A 622 29.21 -9.59 -24.16
C LEU A 622 30.71 -9.39 -23.91
N ASP A 623 31.09 -8.29 -23.24
CA ASP A 623 32.48 -8.03 -22.85
C ASP A 623 33.06 -9.19 -22.04
N THR A 624 32.34 -9.66 -21.01
CA THR A 624 32.78 -10.76 -20.14
C THR A 624 32.86 -12.09 -20.90
N LEU A 625 31.87 -12.40 -21.73
CA LEU A 625 31.84 -13.62 -22.52
C LEU A 625 33.00 -13.67 -23.54
N LEU A 626 33.21 -12.58 -24.28
CA LEU A 626 34.31 -12.47 -25.25
C LEU A 626 35.68 -12.50 -24.56
N LYS A 627 35.82 -11.83 -23.40
CA LYS A 627 37.03 -11.87 -22.57
C LYS A 627 37.41 -13.31 -22.21
N HIS A 628 36.42 -14.18 -21.99
CA HIS A 628 36.63 -15.60 -21.67
C HIS A 628 36.57 -16.52 -22.89
N GLY A 629 36.66 -15.98 -24.11
CA GLY A 629 36.83 -16.78 -25.33
C GLY A 629 35.55 -17.29 -25.97
N ALA A 630 34.39 -16.69 -25.65
CA ALA A 630 33.16 -16.95 -26.38
C ALA A 630 33.32 -16.64 -27.87
N ASN A 631 32.90 -17.57 -28.74
CA ASN A 631 32.82 -17.37 -30.18
C ASN A 631 31.43 -16.83 -30.53
N ILE A 632 31.28 -15.51 -30.50
CA ILE A 632 30.01 -14.82 -30.78
C ILE A 632 30.17 -14.02 -32.07
N ASP A 633 29.35 -14.33 -33.08
CA ASP A 633 29.16 -13.44 -34.22
C ASP A 633 28.27 -12.27 -33.77
N VAL A 634 28.89 -11.10 -33.61
CA VAL A 634 28.20 -9.90 -33.12
C VAL A 634 27.11 -9.44 -34.09
N ASN A 635 27.26 -9.66 -35.40
CA ASN A 635 26.24 -9.27 -36.38
C ASN A 635 25.05 -10.23 -36.38
N GLU A 636 25.30 -11.53 -36.19
CA GLU A 636 24.22 -12.49 -35.96
C GLU A 636 23.47 -12.17 -34.66
N LEU A 637 24.20 -11.82 -33.58
CA LEU A 637 23.62 -11.39 -32.32
C LEU A 637 22.75 -10.14 -32.49
N VAL A 638 23.26 -9.11 -33.19
CA VAL A 638 22.49 -7.89 -33.53
C VAL A 638 21.18 -8.22 -34.24
N SER A 639 21.21 -9.17 -35.17
CA SER A 639 20.02 -9.57 -35.96
C SER A 639 18.94 -10.28 -35.12
N ARG A 640 19.29 -10.76 -33.92
CA ARG A 640 18.40 -11.46 -32.99
C ARG A 640 17.99 -10.61 -31.79
N LEU A 641 18.47 -9.37 -31.69
CA LEU A 641 18.17 -8.44 -30.60
C LEU A 641 17.00 -7.53 -30.98
N ASP A 642 16.06 -7.34 -30.05
CA ASP A 642 15.05 -6.30 -30.20
C ASP A 642 15.71 -4.90 -30.21
N PRO A 643 15.10 -3.91 -30.90
CA PRO A 643 15.62 -2.54 -30.98
C PRO A 643 16.00 -1.93 -29.63
N TYR A 644 15.24 -2.26 -28.58
CA TYR A 644 15.53 -1.81 -27.22
C TYR A 644 16.92 -2.26 -26.73
N TYR A 645 17.27 -3.54 -26.91
CA TYR A 645 18.56 -4.08 -26.48
C TYR A 645 19.71 -3.64 -27.39
N LEU A 646 19.44 -3.32 -28.66
CA LEU A 646 20.41 -2.68 -29.54
C LEU A 646 20.82 -1.30 -29.04
N VAL A 647 19.85 -0.46 -28.62
CA VAL A 647 20.13 0.88 -28.10
C VAL A 647 20.95 0.81 -26.80
N ILE A 648 20.50 -0.01 -25.84
CA ILE A 648 21.15 -0.08 -24.52
C ILE A 648 22.58 -0.60 -24.59
N ASN A 649 22.88 -1.49 -25.54
CA ASN A 649 24.20 -2.09 -25.69
C ASN A 649 24.93 -1.57 -26.93
N LEU A 650 24.50 -0.43 -27.49
CA LEU A 650 25.01 0.11 -28.75
C LEU A 650 26.53 0.27 -28.72
N GLY A 651 27.04 0.90 -27.67
CA GLY A 651 28.49 1.09 -27.50
C GLY A 651 29.25 -0.23 -27.44
N THR A 652 28.75 -1.21 -26.68
CA THR A 652 29.37 -2.54 -26.54
C THR A 652 29.35 -3.32 -27.86
N LEU A 653 28.22 -3.30 -28.57
CA LEU A 653 28.08 -3.96 -29.88
C LEU A 653 29.03 -3.35 -30.91
N LEU A 654 29.06 -2.02 -31.02
CA LEU A 654 29.95 -1.32 -31.96
C LEU A 654 31.43 -1.52 -31.62
N LYS A 655 31.79 -1.47 -30.32
CA LYS A 655 33.14 -1.76 -29.82
C LYS A 655 33.61 -3.15 -30.25
N HIS A 656 32.71 -4.13 -30.31
CA HIS A 656 33.01 -5.51 -30.72
C HIS A 656 32.73 -5.79 -32.20
N GLY A 657 32.66 -4.75 -33.03
CA GLY A 657 32.65 -4.89 -34.49
C GLY A 657 31.29 -5.16 -35.12
N ALA A 658 30.19 -4.82 -34.44
CA ALA A 658 28.88 -4.80 -35.06
C ALA A 658 28.85 -3.83 -36.26
N ASP A 659 28.24 -4.25 -37.36
CA ASP A 659 27.99 -3.39 -38.51
C ASP A 659 27.00 -2.29 -38.12
N VAL A 660 27.52 -1.06 -38.09
CA VAL A 660 26.75 0.12 -37.73
C VAL A 660 25.52 0.31 -38.62
N ASN A 661 25.58 -0.09 -39.90
CA ASN A 661 24.45 -0.01 -40.83
C ASN A 661 23.40 -1.09 -40.56
N LEU A 662 23.81 -2.24 -40.03
CA LEU A 662 22.88 -3.27 -39.58
C LEU A 662 22.13 -2.81 -38.33
N ILE A 663 22.83 -2.12 -37.41
CA ILE A 663 22.20 -1.56 -36.22
C ILE A 663 21.23 -0.43 -36.59
N THR A 664 21.65 0.55 -37.41
CA THR A 664 20.79 1.71 -37.75
C THR A 664 19.50 1.30 -38.44
N ARG A 665 19.50 0.25 -39.28
CA ARG A 665 18.27 -0.30 -39.92
C ARG A 665 17.24 -0.82 -38.92
N ASN A 666 17.68 -1.24 -37.74
CA ASN A 666 16.84 -1.79 -36.69
C ASN A 666 16.47 -0.76 -35.61
N LEU A 667 17.00 0.47 -35.69
CA LEU A 667 16.67 1.56 -34.77
C LEU A 667 15.59 2.48 -35.35
N ASN A 668 14.73 3.01 -34.49
CA ASN A 668 13.81 4.07 -34.89
C ASN A 668 14.51 5.44 -34.95
N GLU A 669 13.89 6.41 -35.62
CA GLU A 669 14.46 7.76 -35.82
C GLU A 669 14.89 8.43 -34.51
N LYS A 670 14.10 8.30 -33.44
CA LYS A 670 14.42 8.87 -32.13
C LYS A 670 15.70 8.24 -31.54
N ALA A 671 15.83 6.92 -31.63
CA ALA A 671 17.00 6.19 -31.15
C ALA A 671 18.26 6.54 -31.95
N ILE A 672 18.14 6.75 -33.27
CA ILE A 672 19.23 7.22 -34.13
C ILE A 672 19.67 8.63 -33.71
N LYS A 673 18.73 9.56 -33.57
CA LYS A 673 19.02 10.95 -33.16
C LYS A 673 19.69 11.02 -31.80
N ASN A 674 19.21 10.25 -30.82
CA ASN A 674 19.77 10.22 -29.47
C ASN A 674 21.19 9.63 -29.41
N ASN A 675 21.62 8.86 -30.41
CA ASN A 675 22.92 8.20 -30.44
C ASN A 675 23.76 8.61 -31.67
N ILE A 676 23.42 9.73 -32.32
CA ILE A 676 23.96 10.09 -33.64
C ILE A 676 25.47 10.24 -33.66
N ASP A 677 26.05 10.81 -32.60
CA ASP A 677 27.50 11.02 -32.50
C ASP A 677 28.25 9.70 -32.42
N LEU A 678 27.75 8.77 -31.60
CA LEU A 678 28.32 7.42 -31.47
C LEU A 678 28.20 6.64 -32.78
N LEU A 679 27.04 6.71 -33.45
CA LEU A 679 26.83 6.04 -34.73
C LEU A 679 27.76 6.59 -35.82
N ARG A 680 27.94 7.92 -35.89
CA ARG A 680 28.89 8.56 -36.83
C ARG A 680 30.33 8.19 -36.53
N GLN A 681 30.73 8.11 -35.26
CA GLN A 681 32.06 7.69 -34.85
C GLN A 681 32.42 6.30 -35.41
N TYR A 682 31.45 5.40 -35.50
CA TYR A 682 31.62 4.05 -36.04
C TYR A 682 31.25 3.94 -37.53
N GLY A 683 31.09 5.07 -38.23
CA GLY A 683 30.97 5.12 -39.69
C GLY A 683 29.55 5.01 -40.25
N ALA A 684 28.51 5.27 -39.46
CA ALA A 684 27.14 5.34 -39.97
C ALA A 684 26.98 6.51 -40.95
N ASN A 685 26.44 6.25 -42.13
CA ASN A 685 25.99 7.32 -43.02
C ASN A 685 24.58 7.77 -42.60
N LEU A 686 24.52 8.95 -41.97
CA LEU A 686 23.31 9.53 -41.39
C LEU A 686 23.07 10.96 -41.92
N ASP A 687 23.42 11.22 -43.19
CA ASP A 687 23.32 12.55 -43.80
C ASP A 687 21.87 13.05 -43.92
N ASP A 688 20.89 12.15 -43.80
CA ASP A 688 19.44 12.43 -43.84
C ASP A 688 18.79 12.63 -42.45
N TYR A 689 19.55 12.61 -41.33
CA TYR A 689 19.03 12.64 -39.95
C TYR A 689 19.51 13.80 -39.08
#